data_AF-A0A0M1J1S0-F1
#
_entry.id   AF-A0A0M1J1S0-F1
#
_cell.length_a   1.000
_cell.length_b   1.000
_cell.length_c   1.000
_cell.angle_alpha   90.00
_cell.angle_beta   90.00
_cell.angle_gamma   90.00
#
_symmetry.space_group_name_H-M   'P 1'
#
loop_
_entity.id
_entity.type
_entity.pdbx_description
1 polymer ?
#
loop_
_entity_poly.entity_id
_entity_poly.type
_entity_poly.pdbx_seq_one_letter_code
_entity_poly.pdbx_strand_id
1 'polypeptide(L)'
;MKKQVKLNISVLLILVSIFSFFTMTNKAFSATDDNSVNLVLDSQNKNEIPKKFRKSSDLSNVKKDKNVNLTGLDKLNISGSKQFSEQNLPIVISNIKTSLPITVVDLRQESHGFINGMPVSWANKKNNANVGLTKAEVLQDENNRLNSIKLNSPISFYNHPDKTITPTKVENEEKLVNHNSLSYVRVPVTDTKLPTDDMVDYFVDVVKSNPKDTWYHFHCKQGIGRTTTFMIMYDMMRNGKEVSADDIIKRQLLLADFDEKHMKSFYNNERHDFLQNFHKYVKENGYNFDIKWSDWKKTLNTRSNSSFTIASSNKNYSNYVKNPKIPTHLYVISQNKMTSSERTMIATLQGLVNPQCSHQIYTLNSSQPDYQIWLEDLKNNYGLSYNVVSSPWDLLNIYKDYVKGYIIYSNKSSKDPSINNACSLASLKNSIAIDESIENKVRAYGITTINGDCRNTDKDWAYNNLWDSGLNHSIVIQLSPAKETALRDYAIMTKSLIFYEDSVKDTSFRDKVFSSMNPNSICFGWGPDEFINVSTTSKYGVSMVAADWSYNLTVLSAFPSTPISQKSSSNTPSKKDAHYVTFIMSDGDNQQWNLGTNYGSPKWYGSPYRGKFNLGWSISPSLYYLAPTVFDLYYKSASYGANNDYFVVPPSGNGYMYPSKFDKNVLNKYTNDLNNYMKNVDEKYVTIIDDSSFNNNKLWDKFTDKSNIQGLFYLDYHRQDNYHGKINWSNNKPIASCRDLLWNNIESEDELVKNINERVSSGETNIHDPNSYTFVYVHVWSKNLNNVKRVIDELKKNPKVEIVTPETFMELINKNVKH
;
A
#
# COMPACT_ATOMS: atom_id res chain seq x y z
N MET A 1 67.73 -16.22 -25.00
CA MET A 1 67.70 -17.34 -25.97
C MET A 1 66.27 -17.53 -26.47
N LYS A 2 66.07 -17.42 -27.80
CA LYS A 2 65.01 -18.02 -28.66
C LYS A 2 63.56 -18.11 -28.06
N LYS A 3 62.50 -17.56 -28.68
CA LYS A 3 62.09 -17.73 -30.09
C LYS A 3 60.92 -16.79 -30.46
N GLN A 4 60.92 -16.37 -31.72
CA GLN A 4 59.93 -15.57 -32.45
C GLN A 4 58.57 -16.26 -32.61
N VAL A 5 57.49 -15.48 -32.78
CA VAL A 5 56.53 -15.62 -33.91
C VAL A 5 55.99 -14.22 -34.31
N LYS A 6 56.25 -13.84 -35.57
CA LYS A 6 55.58 -12.78 -36.36
C LYS A 6 54.15 -13.23 -36.70
N LEU A 7 53.20 -12.31 -36.95
CA LEU A 7 52.66 -12.08 -38.32
C LEU A 7 51.41 -11.15 -38.34
N ASN A 8 51.54 -10.07 -39.13
CA ASN A 8 50.57 -9.35 -39.97
C ASN A 8 49.33 -8.63 -39.40
N ILE A 9 49.59 -7.34 -39.13
CA ILE A 9 48.98 -6.15 -39.76
C ILE A 9 48.23 -6.50 -41.07
N SER A 10 46.92 -6.72 -41.00
CA SER A 10 45.99 -6.63 -42.16
C SER A 10 44.50 -6.51 -41.77
N VAL A 11 44.14 -6.55 -40.48
CA VAL A 11 42.71 -6.51 -40.07
C VAL A 11 42.28 -5.15 -39.50
N LEU A 12 43.21 -4.23 -39.23
CA LEU A 12 42.88 -2.91 -38.64
C LEU A 12 42.41 -1.86 -39.67
N LEU A 13 42.38 -2.18 -40.97
CA LEU A 13 42.01 -1.26 -42.05
C LEU A 13 40.60 -1.48 -42.64
N ILE A 14 39.82 -2.44 -42.12
CA ILE A 14 38.46 -2.73 -42.61
C ILE A 14 37.35 -2.22 -41.67
N LEU A 15 37.68 -1.77 -40.45
CA LEU A 15 36.70 -1.23 -39.50
C LEU A 15 36.64 0.31 -39.46
N VAL A 16 37.45 1.01 -40.26
CA VAL A 16 37.48 2.49 -40.34
C VAL A 16 36.76 3.02 -41.60
N SER A 17 36.25 2.16 -42.47
CA SER A 17 35.61 2.54 -43.74
C SER A 17 34.07 2.45 -43.76
N ILE A 18 33.40 2.24 -42.62
CA ILE A 18 31.91 2.22 -42.53
C ILE A 18 31.34 3.48 -41.84
N PHE A 19 32.17 4.40 -41.34
CA PHE A 19 31.69 5.59 -40.61
C PHE A 19 31.82 6.93 -41.35
N SER A 20 31.82 6.91 -42.69
CA SER A 20 32.02 8.11 -43.50
C SER A 20 31.02 8.26 -44.64
N PHE A 21 29.71 8.21 -44.38
CA PHE A 21 28.70 8.82 -45.26
C PHE A 21 27.40 9.09 -44.47
N PHE A 22 27.32 10.23 -43.80
CA PHE A 22 26.11 11.06 -43.72
C PHE A 22 26.49 12.40 -43.07
N THR A 23 26.82 13.37 -43.91
CA THR A 23 26.83 14.78 -43.55
C THR A 23 25.38 15.24 -43.42
N MET A 24 24.85 15.25 -42.19
CA MET A 24 23.68 16.07 -41.88
C MET A 24 24.12 17.34 -41.17
N THR A 25 23.71 18.46 -41.76
CA THR A 25 23.82 19.80 -41.22
C THR A 25 23.21 19.85 -39.82
N ASN A 26 24.01 20.25 -38.83
CA ASN A 26 23.55 20.59 -37.50
C ASN A 26 22.62 21.82 -37.60
N LYS A 27 21.31 21.60 -37.73
CA LYS A 27 20.33 22.57 -37.25
C LYS A 27 20.34 22.46 -35.73
N ALA A 28 20.83 23.50 -35.07
CA ALA A 28 20.74 23.66 -33.64
C ALA A 28 19.29 23.36 -33.19
N PHE A 29 19.10 22.25 -32.48
CA PHE A 29 17.86 21.99 -31.78
C PHE A 29 17.87 22.90 -30.56
N SER A 30 17.19 24.04 -30.66
CA SER A 30 16.80 24.78 -29.46
C SER A 30 15.97 23.81 -28.61
N ALA A 31 16.36 23.62 -27.35
CA ALA A 31 15.49 22.99 -26.36
C ALA A 31 14.18 23.79 -26.35
N THR A 32 13.15 23.22 -26.98
CA THR A 32 11.82 23.81 -27.00
C THR A 32 11.11 23.36 -25.73
N ASP A 33 10.54 24.33 -25.04
CA ASP A 33 9.72 24.22 -23.86
C ASP A 33 8.81 22.96 -23.88
N ASP A 34 8.95 22.05 -22.90
CA ASP A 34 8.29 20.72 -22.84
C ASP A 34 6.74 20.84 -22.67
N ASN A 35 6.20 22.07 -22.69
CA ASN A 35 4.79 22.44 -22.55
C ASN A 35 4.14 23.08 -23.79
N SER A 36 4.82 23.19 -24.93
CA SER A 36 4.21 23.82 -26.12
C SER A 36 2.91 23.14 -26.57
N VAL A 37 1.85 23.93 -26.75
CA VAL A 37 0.52 23.48 -27.17
C VAL A 37 0.38 23.68 -28.67
N ASN A 38 0.15 22.59 -29.41
CA ASN A 38 0.19 22.58 -30.87
C ASN A 38 -1.13 22.15 -31.48
N LEU A 39 -1.51 22.73 -32.63
CA LEU A 39 -2.68 22.30 -33.41
C LEU A 39 -2.38 20.96 -34.10
N VAL A 40 -3.17 19.93 -33.81
CA VAL A 40 -3.01 18.57 -34.33
C VAL A 40 -4.28 18.07 -35.03
N LEU A 41 -4.09 17.23 -36.05
CA LEU A 41 -5.17 16.51 -36.73
C LEU A 41 -5.49 15.22 -35.97
N ASP A 42 -6.72 15.07 -35.46
CA ASP A 42 -7.12 13.91 -34.65
C ASP A 42 -7.45 12.67 -35.50
N SER A 43 -8.10 12.89 -36.64
CA SER A 43 -8.35 11.86 -37.65
C SER A 43 -8.64 12.48 -39.02
N GLN A 44 -8.56 11.67 -40.08
CA GLN A 44 -8.94 12.09 -41.42
C GLN A 44 -10.47 12.09 -41.56
N ASN A 45 -11.01 13.02 -42.37
CA ASN A 45 -12.43 13.04 -42.73
C ASN A 45 -12.70 11.91 -43.74
N LYS A 46 -13.01 10.71 -43.23
CA LYS A 46 -13.27 9.51 -44.03
C LYS A 46 -14.70 9.03 -43.83
N ASN A 47 -15.27 8.42 -44.87
CA ASN A 47 -16.60 7.80 -44.85
C ASN A 47 -16.58 6.38 -44.22
N GLU A 48 -16.05 6.26 -43.01
CA GLU A 48 -15.95 5.00 -42.25
C GLU A 48 -16.44 5.19 -40.82
N ILE A 49 -16.99 4.14 -40.21
CA ILE A 49 -17.42 4.21 -38.80
C ILE A 49 -16.22 4.52 -37.88
N PRO A 50 -16.36 5.44 -36.90
CA PRO A 50 -15.28 5.72 -35.98
C PRO A 50 -14.81 4.46 -35.24
N LYS A 51 -13.49 4.36 -35.04
CA LYS A 51 -12.90 3.24 -34.30
C LYS A 51 -13.51 3.14 -32.90
N LYS A 52 -13.53 1.90 -32.37
CA LYS A 52 -14.07 1.57 -31.05
C LYS A 52 -15.56 1.93 -30.88
N PHE A 53 -16.31 2.02 -31.97
CA PHE A 53 -17.77 2.08 -31.91
C PHE A 53 -18.34 0.80 -31.30
N ARG A 54 -19.18 0.95 -30.28
CA ARG A 54 -19.97 -0.13 -29.65
C ARG A 54 -21.29 0.43 -29.11
N LYS A 55 -22.30 -0.42 -28.97
CA LYS A 55 -23.61 -0.02 -28.46
C LYS A 55 -24.26 -1.10 -27.60
N SER A 56 -24.97 -0.65 -26.57
CA SER A 56 -25.67 -1.50 -25.60
C SER A 56 -26.72 -2.42 -26.21
N SER A 57 -27.27 -2.10 -27.38
CA SER A 57 -28.22 -2.95 -28.10
C SER A 57 -27.57 -4.05 -28.95
N ASP A 58 -26.23 -4.08 -29.06
CA ASP A 58 -25.48 -5.14 -29.74
C ASP A 58 -24.63 -5.91 -28.71
N LEU A 59 -25.17 -7.04 -28.27
CA LEU A 59 -24.57 -7.87 -27.23
C LEU A 59 -23.70 -9.01 -27.78
N SER A 60 -23.37 -9.00 -29.08
CA SER A 60 -22.62 -10.07 -29.74
C SER A 60 -21.30 -10.41 -29.04
N ASN A 61 -20.57 -9.39 -28.58
CA ASN A 61 -19.31 -9.57 -27.85
C ASN A 61 -19.52 -9.99 -26.39
N VAL A 62 -20.54 -9.45 -25.72
CA VAL A 62 -20.80 -9.74 -24.30
C VAL A 62 -21.33 -11.16 -24.11
N LYS A 63 -22.18 -11.65 -25.02
CA LYS A 63 -22.76 -13.00 -24.99
C LYS A 63 -21.76 -14.13 -25.21
N LYS A 64 -20.51 -13.82 -25.60
CA LYS A 64 -19.43 -14.81 -25.69
C LYS A 64 -19.07 -15.36 -24.30
N ASP A 65 -19.28 -14.58 -23.23
CA ASP A 65 -19.08 -15.01 -21.84
C ASP A 65 -20.44 -15.35 -21.20
N LYS A 66 -20.61 -16.62 -20.81
CA LYS A 66 -21.87 -17.14 -20.22
C LYS A 66 -22.10 -16.71 -18.77
N ASN A 67 -21.08 -16.18 -18.10
CA ASN A 67 -21.09 -15.84 -16.67
C ASN A 67 -21.29 -14.33 -16.42
N VAL A 68 -21.77 -13.57 -17.40
CA VAL A 68 -21.95 -12.11 -17.29
C VAL A 68 -23.40 -11.75 -17.02
N ASN A 69 -23.63 -10.88 -16.03
CA ASN A 69 -24.96 -10.37 -15.74
C ASN A 69 -25.41 -9.33 -16.79
N LEU A 70 -26.35 -9.72 -17.64
CA LEU A 70 -26.89 -8.88 -18.73
C LEU A 70 -28.10 -8.04 -18.33
N THR A 71 -28.53 -8.10 -17.07
CA THR A 71 -29.76 -7.43 -16.60
C THR A 71 -29.73 -5.94 -16.92
N GLY A 72 -30.71 -5.49 -17.70
CA GLY A 72 -30.89 -4.08 -18.09
C GLY A 72 -29.85 -3.53 -19.08
N LEU A 73 -28.88 -4.33 -19.57
CA LEU A 73 -27.83 -3.85 -20.47
C LEU A 73 -28.38 -3.47 -21.85
N ASP A 74 -29.25 -4.28 -22.43
CA ASP A 74 -29.88 -4.06 -23.75
C ASP A 74 -30.81 -2.83 -23.79
N LYS A 75 -31.27 -2.39 -22.62
CA LYS A 75 -32.20 -1.25 -22.43
C LYS A 75 -31.50 0.05 -22.05
N LEU A 76 -30.17 0.09 -21.99
CA LEU A 76 -29.43 1.29 -21.59
C LEU A 76 -29.57 2.46 -22.57
N ASN A 77 -29.78 2.18 -23.86
CA ASN A 77 -29.81 3.19 -24.93
C ASN A 77 -28.51 4.03 -24.98
N ILE A 78 -27.36 3.36 -24.91
CA ILE A 78 -26.04 4.01 -25.03
C ILE A 78 -25.19 3.41 -26.14
N SER A 79 -24.33 4.26 -26.71
CA SER A 79 -23.21 3.86 -27.56
C SER A 79 -21.96 4.67 -27.20
N GLY A 80 -20.80 4.26 -27.70
CA GLY A 80 -19.63 5.12 -27.64
C GLY A 80 -18.57 4.80 -28.67
N SER A 81 -17.70 5.76 -28.96
CA SER A 81 -16.63 5.62 -29.97
C SER A 81 -15.44 6.55 -29.72
N LYS A 82 -14.44 6.48 -30.60
CA LYS A 82 -13.48 7.55 -30.85
C LYS A 82 -14.19 8.79 -31.45
N GLN A 83 -13.56 9.96 -31.33
CA GLN A 83 -13.88 11.19 -32.06
C GLN A 83 -14.28 10.91 -33.51
N PHE A 84 -15.46 11.39 -33.89
CA PHE A 84 -15.98 11.38 -35.26
C PHE A 84 -15.53 12.63 -36.04
N SER A 85 -15.65 12.57 -37.36
CA SER A 85 -15.54 13.68 -38.30
C SER A 85 -16.94 14.10 -38.78
N GLU A 86 -17.05 15.25 -39.46
CA GLU A 86 -18.32 15.68 -40.07
C GLU A 86 -18.87 14.61 -41.02
N GLN A 87 -18.02 13.96 -41.81
CA GLN A 87 -18.46 12.97 -42.80
C GLN A 87 -18.93 11.65 -42.17
N ASN A 88 -18.39 11.22 -41.02
CA ASN A 88 -18.78 9.95 -40.42
C ASN A 88 -19.76 10.06 -39.25
N LEU A 89 -20.11 11.26 -38.79
CA LEU A 89 -21.19 11.45 -37.82
C LEU A 89 -22.54 10.85 -38.30
N PRO A 90 -22.98 11.03 -39.57
CA PRO A 90 -24.17 10.33 -40.08
C PRO A 90 -24.08 8.79 -40.03
N ILE A 91 -22.87 8.24 -40.18
CA ILE A 91 -22.63 6.79 -40.05
C ILE A 91 -22.82 6.35 -38.60
N VAL A 92 -22.34 7.12 -37.63
CA VAL A 92 -22.58 6.85 -36.19
C VAL A 92 -24.08 6.82 -35.90
N ILE A 93 -24.83 7.83 -36.36
CA ILE A 93 -26.28 7.95 -36.15
C ILE A 93 -27.03 6.75 -36.75
N SER A 94 -26.76 6.44 -38.02
CA SER A 94 -27.39 5.30 -38.71
C SER A 94 -27.03 3.94 -38.08
N ASN A 95 -25.84 3.80 -37.51
CA ASN A 95 -25.42 2.55 -36.85
C ASN A 95 -26.00 2.39 -35.45
N ILE A 96 -26.38 3.49 -34.78
CA ILE A 96 -27.11 3.41 -33.51
C ILE A 96 -28.44 2.67 -33.71
N LYS A 97 -29.17 2.98 -34.79
CA LYS A 97 -30.47 2.37 -35.16
C LYS A 97 -31.52 2.53 -34.05
N THR A 98 -31.81 3.78 -33.67
CA THR A 98 -32.81 4.12 -32.65
C THR A 98 -33.80 5.16 -33.18
N SER A 99 -35.02 5.15 -32.65
CA SER A 99 -36.01 6.22 -32.84
C SER A 99 -35.96 7.29 -31.74
N LEU A 100 -35.13 7.07 -30.70
CA LEU A 100 -34.97 8.02 -29.60
C LEU A 100 -34.13 9.24 -30.00
N PRO A 101 -34.40 10.42 -29.43
CA PRO A 101 -33.47 11.56 -29.51
C PRO A 101 -32.06 11.17 -29.07
N ILE A 102 -31.04 11.55 -29.85
CA ILE A 102 -29.64 11.23 -29.54
C ILE A 102 -28.96 12.47 -28.93
N THR A 103 -28.33 12.27 -27.78
CA THR A 103 -27.44 13.24 -27.14
C THR A 103 -25.99 12.78 -27.27
N VAL A 104 -25.15 13.60 -27.89
CA VAL A 104 -23.69 13.40 -27.93
C VAL A 104 -23.09 13.93 -26.63
N VAL A 105 -22.36 13.05 -25.92
CA VAL A 105 -21.64 13.38 -24.69
C VAL A 105 -20.15 13.39 -25.00
N ASP A 106 -19.61 14.61 -25.17
CA ASP A 106 -18.20 14.85 -25.40
C ASP A 106 -17.46 14.95 -24.05
N LEU A 107 -16.50 14.03 -23.86
CA LEU A 107 -15.74 13.89 -22.62
C LEU A 107 -14.37 14.59 -22.65
N ARG A 108 -14.07 15.39 -23.68
CA ARG A 108 -12.73 15.93 -23.92
C ARG A 108 -12.51 17.25 -23.18
N GLN A 109 -11.49 17.32 -22.32
CA GLN A 109 -11.07 18.61 -21.73
C GLN A 109 -10.17 19.40 -22.66
N GLU A 110 -9.40 18.72 -23.51
CA GLU A 110 -8.58 19.37 -24.52
C GLU A 110 -9.45 20.17 -25.51
N SER A 111 -9.03 21.38 -25.83
CA SER A 111 -9.68 22.22 -26.84
C SER A 111 -9.65 21.56 -28.20
N HIS A 112 -10.80 21.46 -28.85
CA HIS A 112 -10.94 20.80 -30.14
C HIS A 112 -12.10 21.37 -30.97
N GLY A 113 -12.18 20.95 -32.22
CA GLY A 113 -13.25 21.32 -33.13
C GLY A 113 -12.96 20.79 -34.53
N PHE A 114 -13.47 21.47 -35.54
CA PHE A 114 -13.44 20.99 -36.91
C PHE A 114 -12.88 22.05 -37.86
N ILE A 115 -12.02 21.61 -38.79
CA ILE A 115 -11.56 22.41 -39.92
C ILE A 115 -11.95 21.67 -41.19
N ASN A 116 -12.85 22.25 -41.99
CA ASN A 116 -13.42 21.63 -43.20
C ASN A 116 -13.96 20.21 -42.91
N GLY A 117 -14.60 20.04 -41.76
CA GLY A 117 -15.13 18.75 -41.30
C GLY A 117 -14.10 17.76 -40.73
N MET A 118 -12.79 18.08 -40.76
CA MET A 118 -11.75 17.27 -40.11
C MET A 118 -11.65 17.61 -38.62
N PRO A 119 -11.69 16.61 -37.71
CA PRO A 119 -11.53 16.86 -36.28
C PRO A 119 -10.08 17.20 -35.95
N VAL A 120 -9.91 18.28 -35.21
CA VAL A 120 -8.63 18.83 -34.78
C VAL A 120 -8.65 19.10 -33.28
N SER A 121 -7.47 19.08 -32.64
CA SER A 121 -7.33 19.50 -31.25
C SER A 121 -6.05 20.29 -31.01
N TRP A 122 -6.00 21.03 -29.90
CA TRP A 122 -4.78 21.63 -29.40
C TRP A 122 -4.17 20.72 -28.34
N ALA A 123 -3.06 20.08 -28.68
CA ALA A 123 -2.41 19.08 -27.85
C ALA A 123 -0.99 19.49 -27.49
N ASN A 124 -0.65 19.33 -26.21
CA ASN A 124 0.73 19.19 -25.76
C ASN A 124 1.09 17.69 -25.67
N LYS A 125 2.33 17.38 -25.29
CA LYS A 125 2.85 16.01 -25.18
C LYS A 125 1.99 15.06 -24.33
N LYS A 126 1.29 15.57 -23.32
CA LYS A 126 0.45 14.79 -22.39
C LYS A 126 -1.05 14.90 -22.66
N ASN A 127 -1.46 15.61 -23.73
CA ASN A 127 -2.85 15.91 -24.08
C ASN A 127 -3.66 16.50 -22.89
N ASN A 128 -3.00 17.36 -22.08
CA ASN A 128 -3.54 17.93 -20.85
C ASN A 128 -3.41 19.47 -20.81
N ALA A 129 -3.44 20.13 -21.98
CA ALA A 129 -3.22 21.57 -22.12
C ALA A 129 -4.16 22.44 -21.24
N ASN A 130 -5.36 21.94 -20.95
CA ASN A 130 -6.38 22.62 -20.18
C ASN A 130 -6.56 22.05 -18.76
N VAL A 131 -5.59 21.29 -18.24
CA VAL A 131 -5.66 20.75 -16.89
C VAL A 131 -5.76 21.88 -15.86
N GLY A 132 -6.67 21.75 -14.90
CA GLY A 132 -6.92 22.77 -13.88
C GLY A 132 -7.92 23.86 -14.25
N LEU A 133 -8.35 23.94 -15.52
CA LEU A 133 -9.41 24.87 -15.95
C LEU A 133 -10.81 24.34 -15.60
N THR A 134 -11.71 25.25 -15.27
CA THR A 134 -13.15 24.98 -15.13
C THR A 134 -13.80 24.71 -16.49
N LYS A 135 -15.01 24.13 -16.50
CA LYS A 135 -15.76 23.90 -17.75
C LYS A 135 -15.93 25.17 -18.58
N ALA A 136 -16.25 26.31 -17.95
CA ALA A 136 -16.45 27.57 -18.66
C ALA A 136 -15.14 28.06 -19.30
N GLU A 137 -14.02 27.96 -18.59
CA GLU A 137 -12.70 28.33 -19.09
C GLU A 137 -12.24 27.42 -20.23
N VAL A 138 -12.51 26.11 -20.14
CA VAL A 138 -12.23 25.15 -21.24
C VAL A 138 -12.98 25.55 -22.50
N LEU A 139 -14.27 25.86 -22.39
CA LEU A 139 -15.08 26.29 -23.53
C LEU A 139 -14.60 27.63 -24.10
N GLN A 140 -14.18 28.56 -23.23
CA GLN A 140 -13.65 29.84 -23.65
C GLN A 140 -12.31 29.70 -24.38
N ASP A 141 -11.38 28.90 -23.87
CA ASP A 141 -10.11 28.60 -24.53
C ASP A 141 -10.34 27.93 -25.89
N GLU A 142 -11.25 26.96 -25.96
CA GLU A 142 -11.62 26.29 -27.22
C GLU A 142 -12.14 27.27 -28.26
N ASN A 143 -13.11 28.12 -27.89
CA ASN A 143 -13.67 29.13 -28.77
C ASN A 143 -12.62 30.16 -29.22
N ASN A 144 -11.75 30.62 -28.30
CA ASN A 144 -10.66 31.54 -28.63
C ASN A 144 -9.71 30.92 -29.65
N ARG A 145 -9.35 29.65 -29.46
CA ARG A 145 -8.45 28.91 -30.35
C ARG A 145 -9.06 28.68 -31.73
N LEU A 146 -10.33 28.29 -31.79
CA LEU A 146 -11.05 28.12 -33.05
C LEU A 146 -11.18 29.46 -33.80
N ASN A 147 -11.52 30.54 -33.10
CA ASN A 147 -11.64 31.88 -33.69
C ASN A 147 -10.29 32.45 -34.17
N SER A 148 -9.16 31.99 -33.62
CA SER A 148 -7.83 32.41 -34.06
C SER A 148 -7.43 31.83 -35.43
N ILE A 149 -8.14 30.80 -35.93
CA ILE A 149 -7.87 30.19 -37.23
C ILE A 149 -8.40 31.10 -38.33
N LYS A 150 -7.49 31.62 -39.15
CA LYS A 150 -7.83 32.46 -40.30
C LYS A 150 -8.41 31.61 -41.44
N LEU A 151 -9.62 31.94 -41.86
CA LEU A 151 -10.21 31.36 -43.07
C LEU A 151 -9.42 31.78 -44.31
N ASN A 152 -9.43 30.93 -45.33
CA ASN A 152 -8.79 31.11 -46.63
C ASN A 152 -7.26 31.30 -46.57
N SER A 153 -6.63 30.99 -45.43
CA SER A 153 -5.18 31.02 -45.24
C SER A 153 -4.64 29.61 -45.00
N PRO A 154 -3.63 29.14 -45.76
CA PRO A 154 -3.09 27.79 -45.57
C PRO A 154 -2.54 27.56 -44.15
N ILE A 155 -2.83 26.40 -43.57
CA ILE A 155 -2.29 25.93 -42.29
C ILE A 155 -1.75 24.51 -42.41
N SER A 156 -0.79 24.17 -41.56
CA SER A 156 -0.29 22.80 -41.37
C SER A 156 -0.60 22.30 -39.96
N PHE A 157 -0.66 20.98 -39.81
CA PHE A 157 -0.82 20.35 -38.51
C PHE A 157 0.52 19.91 -37.94
N TYR A 158 0.73 20.06 -36.64
CA TYR A 158 1.99 19.68 -36.00
C TYR A 158 2.34 18.20 -36.18
N ASN A 159 1.34 17.31 -36.14
CA ASN A 159 1.52 15.87 -36.36
C ASN A 159 1.52 15.45 -37.83
N HIS A 160 1.26 16.38 -38.76
CA HIS A 160 1.31 16.16 -40.22
C HIS A 160 1.83 17.45 -40.90
N PRO A 161 3.10 17.83 -40.68
CA PRO A 161 3.63 19.13 -41.13
C PRO A 161 3.60 19.28 -42.65
N ASP A 162 3.72 18.18 -43.38
CA ASP A 162 3.68 18.12 -44.84
C ASP A 162 2.25 18.24 -45.40
N LYS A 163 1.22 18.16 -44.55
CA LYS A 163 -0.17 18.30 -44.94
C LYS A 163 -0.63 19.73 -44.72
N THR A 164 -0.64 20.51 -45.80
CA THR A 164 -1.21 21.85 -45.82
C THR A 164 -2.69 21.79 -46.22
N ILE A 165 -3.56 22.49 -45.49
CA ILE A 165 -4.98 22.66 -45.83
C ILE A 165 -5.35 24.13 -45.79
N THR A 166 -6.36 24.53 -46.57
CA THR A 166 -6.93 25.89 -46.49
C THR A 166 -8.26 25.83 -45.77
N PRO A 167 -8.39 26.37 -44.54
CA PRO A 167 -9.66 26.41 -43.80
C PRO A 167 -10.69 27.25 -44.55
N THR A 168 -11.77 26.64 -45.00
CA THR A 168 -12.96 27.32 -45.54
C THR A 168 -14.11 27.30 -44.53
N LYS A 169 -14.08 26.37 -43.58
CA LYS A 169 -15.05 26.20 -42.49
C LYS A 169 -14.32 25.84 -41.19
N VAL A 170 -14.61 26.57 -40.12
CA VAL A 170 -14.15 26.24 -38.75
C VAL A 170 -15.36 26.27 -37.83
N GLU A 171 -15.55 25.23 -37.03
CA GLU A 171 -16.64 25.16 -36.06
C GLU A 171 -16.27 24.30 -34.85
N ASN A 172 -16.93 24.55 -33.72
CA ASN A 172 -16.86 23.68 -32.54
C ASN A 172 -17.78 22.46 -32.72
N GLU A 173 -17.63 21.47 -31.83
CA GLU A 173 -18.40 20.23 -31.95
C GLU A 173 -19.90 20.43 -31.72
N GLU A 174 -20.29 21.29 -30.78
CA GLU A 174 -21.69 21.62 -30.50
C GLU A 174 -22.42 22.07 -31.78
N LYS A 175 -21.80 22.96 -32.56
CA LYS A 175 -22.37 23.47 -33.80
C LYS A 175 -22.54 22.35 -34.84
N LEU A 176 -21.53 21.50 -35.01
CA LEU A 176 -21.61 20.35 -35.92
C LEU A 176 -22.73 19.37 -35.53
N VAL A 177 -22.83 19.06 -34.23
CA VAL A 177 -23.82 18.13 -33.67
C VAL A 177 -25.24 18.70 -33.83
N ASN A 178 -25.43 19.98 -33.53
CA ASN A 178 -26.72 20.66 -33.66
C ASN A 178 -27.20 20.74 -35.12
N HIS A 179 -26.28 20.94 -36.10
CA HIS A 179 -26.64 20.88 -37.54
C HIS A 179 -27.21 19.52 -37.96
N ASN A 180 -26.86 18.45 -37.25
CA ASN A 180 -27.37 17.10 -37.48
C ASN A 180 -28.61 16.79 -36.61
N SER A 181 -29.27 17.80 -36.05
CA SER A 181 -30.47 17.68 -35.20
C SER A 181 -30.27 16.79 -33.97
N LEU A 182 -29.04 16.76 -33.44
CA LEU A 182 -28.68 16.05 -32.22
C LEU A 182 -28.53 17.01 -31.05
N SER A 183 -28.72 16.53 -29.82
CA SER A 183 -28.38 17.29 -28.61
C SER A 183 -26.90 17.12 -28.26
N TYR A 184 -26.32 18.11 -27.61
CA TYR A 184 -24.90 18.11 -27.24
C TYR A 184 -24.69 18.39 -25.75
N VAL A 185 -23.78 17.64 -25.13
CA VAL A 185 -23.33 17.84 -23.75
C VAL A 185 -21.81 17.75 -23.70
N ARG A 186 -21.17 18.79 -23.17
CA ARG A 186 -19.73 18.80 -22.87
C ARG A 186 -19.46 18.50 -21.39
N VAL A 187 -18.73 17.41 -21.11
CA VAL A 187 -18.21 17.04 -19.78
C VAL A 187 -16.68 16.98 -19.84
N PRO A 188 -15.96 18.09 -19.61
CA PRO A 188 -14.51 18.15 -19.82
C PRO A 188 -13.73 17.29 -18.80
N VAL A 189 -13.16 16.18 -19.26
CA VAL A 189 -12.30 15.31 -18.43
C VAL A 189 -10.89 15.22 -19.03
N THR A 190 -9.88 15.44 -18.20
CA THR A 190 -8.47 15.38 -18.62
C THR A 190 -8.13 13.98 -19.13
N ASP A 191 -7.36 13.90 -20.20
CA ASP A 191 -6.94 12.61 -20.75
C ASP A 191 -6.16 11.79 -19.73
N THR A 192 -6.37 10.47 -19.71
CA THR A 192 -5.82 9.50 -18.75
C THR A 192 -6.20 9.68 -17.27
N LYS A 193 -6.90 10.75 -16.88
CA LYS A 193 -7.33 11.03 -15.50
C LYS A 193 -8.80 10.64 -15.26
N LEU A 194 -9.21 10.72 -14.00
CA LEU A 194 -10.60 10.58 -13.56
C LEU A 194 -11.35 11.92 -13.72
N PRO A 195 -12.69 11.90 -13.85
CA PRO A 195 -13.46 13.14 -13.74
C PRO A 195 -13.29 13.77 -12.36
N THR A 196 -13.25 15.10 -12.31
CA THR A 196 -13.29 15.87 -11.06
C THR A 196 -14.67 15.78 -10.42
N ASP A 197 -14.78 16.01 -9.12
CA ASP A 197 -16.04 15.82 -8.39
C ASP A 197 -17.18 16.70 -8.93
N ASP A 198 -16.86 17.93 -9.35
CA ASP A 198 -17.81 18.85 -9.99
C ASP A 198 -18.28 18.34 -11.38
N MET A 199 -17.42 17.65 -12.13
CA MET A 199 -17.80 17.05 -13.41
C MET A 199 -18.62 15.77 -13.24
N VAL A 200 -18.43 15.04 -12.15
CA VAL A 200 -19.32 13.93 -11.78
C VAL A 200 -20.70 14.46 -11.40
N ASP A 201 -20.78 15.50 -10.57
CA ASP A 201 -22.04 16.16 -10.22
C ASP A 201 -22.77 16.65 -11.47
N TYR A 202 -22.07 17.38 -12.34
CA TYR A 202 -22.63 17.89 -13.59
C TYR A 202 -23.15 16.76 -14.49
N PHE A 203 -22.41 15.66 -14.62
CA PHE A 203 -22.85 14.51 -15.40
C PHE A 203 -24.11 13.85 -14.82
N VAL A 204 -24.15 13.67 -13.50
CA VAL A 204 -25.34 13.14 -12.80
C VAL A 204 -26.55 14.04 -13.03
N ASP A 205 -26.38 15.35 -12.91
CA ASP A 205 -27.44 16.34 -13.16
C ASP A 205 -27.95 16.30 -14.60
N VAL A 206 -27.06 16.15 -15.59
CA VAL A 206 -27.44 15.96 -17.01
C VAL A 206 -28.28 14.70 -17.20
N VAL A 207 -27.87 13.58 -16.60
CA VAL A 207 -28.59 12.31 -16.74
C VAL A 207 -29.93 12.34 -16.00
N LYS A 208 -30.01 13.04 -14.86
CA LYS A 208 -31.24 13.25 -14.07
C LYS A 208 -32.25 14.15 -14.79
N SER A 209 -31.77 15.20 -15.44
CA SER A 209 -32.61 16.23 -16.05
C SER A 209 -33.16 15.84 -17.43
N ASN A 210 -32.61 14.81 -18.06
CA ASN A 210 -33.02 14.36 -19.39
C ASN A 210 -34.18 13.34 -19.35
N PRO A 211 -35.03 13.30 -20.39
CA PRO A 211 -36.11 12.32 -20.50
C PRO A 211 -35.57 10.88 -20.46
N LYS A 212 -36.36 9.96 -19.87
CA LYS A 212 -36.04 8.50 -19.84
C LYS A 212 -35.86 7.90 -21.25
N ASP A 213 -36.35 8.59 -22.27
CA ASP A 213 -36.36 8.20 -23.68
C ASP A 213 -35.25 8.92 -24.48
N THR A 214 -34.01 8.86 -24.02
CA THR A 214 -32.85 9.47 -24.71
C THR A 214 -31.79 8.42 -25.00
N TRP A 215 -31.16 8.50 -26.18
CA TRP A 215 -29.95 7.74 -26.50
C TRP A 215 -28.68 8.57 -26.26
N TYR A 216 -27.76 8.07 -25.44
CA TYR A 216 -26.48 8.76 -25.21
C TYR A 216 -25.35 8.16 -26.05
N HIS A 217 -24.66 9.01 -26.81
CA HIS A 217 -23.44 8.64 -27.52
C HIS A 217 -22.22 9.27 -26.84
N PHE A 218 -21.44 8.46 -26.13
CA PHE A 218 -20.23 8.91 -25.43
C PHE A 218 -19.01 8.85 -26.34
N HIS A 219 -18.17 9.89 -26.33
CA HIS A 219 -16.89 9.80 -27.01
C HIS A 219 -15.78 10.57 -26.30
N CYS A 220 -14.54 10.25 -26.68
CA CYS A 220 -13.36 11.03 -26.36
C CYS A 220 -12.37 10.89 -27.51
N LYS A 221 -11.13 11.39 -27.36
CA LYS A 221 -10.12 11.33 -28.42
C LYS A 221 -9.84 9.93 -28.98
N GLN A 222 -9.96 8.85 -28.20
CA GLN A 222 -9.70 7.47 -28.66
C GLN A 222 -10.85 6.49 -28.43
N GLY A 223 -11.88 6.86 -27.66
CA GLY A 223 -13.01 5.98 -27.36
C GLY A 223 -12.76 4.92 -26.29
N ILE A 224 -11.68 5.07 -25.50
CA ILE A 224 -11.17 4.05 -24.55
C ILE A 224 -11.41 4.49 -23.10
N GLY A 225 -10.45 5.15 -22.46
CA GLY A 225 -10.49 5.42 -21.00
C GLY A 225 -11.71 6.24 -20.55
N ARG A 226 -11.82 7.49 -20.98
CA ARG A 226 -12.92 8.40 -20.60
C ARG A 226 -14.27 7.84 -21.06
N THR A 227 -14.38 7.44 -22.33
CA THR A 227 -15.62 6.90 -22.89
C THR A 227 -16.13 5.68 -22.12
N THR A 228 -15.29 4.68 -21.85
CA THR A 228 -15.71 3.49 -21.10
C THR A 228 -16.02 3.83 -19.64
N THR A 229 -15.30 4.77 -19.02
CA THR A 229 -15.60 5.22 -17.64
C THR A 229 -17.02 5.77 -17.55
N PHE A 230 -17.43 6.65 -18.47
CA PHE A 230 -18.76 7.26 -18.44
C PHE A 230 -19.88 6.31 -18.90
N MET A 231 -19.60 5.39 -19.83
CA MET A 231 -20.54 4.31 -20.14
C MET A 231 -20.80 3.41 -18.92
N ILE A 232 -19.77 3.08 -18.14
CA ILE A 232 -19.91 2.35 -16.87
C ILE A 232 -20.71 3.18 -15.86
N MET A 233 -20.38 4.46 -15.66
CA MET A 233 -21.12 5.32 -14.73
C MET A 233 -22.61 5.39 -15.10
N TYR A 234 -22.93 5.60 -16.38
CA TYR A 234 -24.32 5.61 -16.83
C TYR A 234 -25.02 4.26 -16.58
N ASP A 235 -24.33 3.16 -16.84
CA ASP A 235 -24.84 1.83 -16.57
C ASP A 235 -25.11 1.61 -15.07
N MET A 236 -24.20 2.05 -14.20
CA MET A 236 -24.40 2.06 -12.75
C MET A 236 -25.63 2.88 -12.37
N MET A 237 -25.82 4.08 -12.93
CA MET A 237 -27.00 4.92 -12.63
C MET A 237 -28.33 4.24 -13.00
N ARG A 238 -28.35 3.37 -14.02
CA ARG A 238 -29.58 2.67 -14.45
C ARG A 238 -29.77 1.32 -13.75
N ASN A 239 -28.70 0.55 -13.59
CA ASN A 239 -28.75 -0.86 -13.21
C ASN A 239 -28.01 -1.19 -11.90
N GLY A 240 -27.30 -0.24 -11.29
CA GLY A 240 -26.43 -0.46 -10.14
C GLY A 240 -27.13 -0.91 -8.86
N LYS A 241 -28.47 -0.79 -8.78
CA LYS A 241 -29.26 -1.37 -7.69
C LYS A 241 -29.33 -2.89 -7.76
N GLU A 242 -29.47 -3.44 -8.97
CA GLU A 242 -29.71 -4.86 -9.22
C GLU A 242 -28.44 -5.60 -9.66
N VAL A 243 -27.47 -4.87 -10.21
CA VAL A 243 -26.24 -5.44 -10.77
C VAL A 243 -25.03 -4.92 -9.99
N SER A 244 -24.08 -5.83 -9.70
CA SER A 244 -22.85 -5.49 -8.98
C SER A 244 -21.96 -4.54 -9.80
N ALA A 245 -21.10 -3.78 -9.11
CA ALA A 245 -20.14 -2.90 -9.78
C ALA A 245 -19.20 -3.71 -10.69
N ASP A 246 -18.73 -4.86 -10.23
CA ASP A 246 -17.82 -5.73 -10.97
C ASP A 246 -18.47 -6.30 -12.24
N ASP A 247 -19.73 -6.72 -12.17
CA ASP A 247 -20.47 -7.19 -13.35
C ASP A 247 -20.69 -6.07 -14.37
N ILE A 248 -21.02 -4.86 -13.91
CA ILE A 248 -21.20 -3.70 -14.78
C ILE A 248 -19.87 -3.32 -15.45
N ILE A 249 -18.77 -3.29 -14.69
CA ILE A 249 -17.44 -3.01 -15.24
C ILE A 249 -17.07 -4.08 -16.27
N LYS A 250 -17.22 -5.36 -15.91
CA LYS A 250 -16.90 -6.49 -16.79
C LYS A 250 -17.71 -6.45 -18.08
N ARG A 251 -19.02 -6.26 -18.02
CA ARG A 251 -19.87 -6.28 -19.21
C ARG A 251 -19.62 -5.10 -20.16
N GLN A 252 -19.30 -3.92 -19.63
CA GLN A 252 -18.95 -2.75 -20.45
C GLN A 252 -17.59 -2.91 -21.15
N LEU A 253 -16.65 -3.61 -20.51
CA LEU A 253 -15.37 -3.92 -21.13
C LEU A 253 -15.48 -4.99 -22.20
N LEU A 254 -16.29 -6.03 -21.97
CA LEU A 254 -16.62 -7.03 -23.00
C LEU A 254 -17.37 -6.39 -24.18
N LEU A 255 -18.27 -5.44 -23.90
CA LEU A 255 -18.99 -4.70 -24.94
C LEU A 255 -18.04 -3.92 -25.86
N ALA A 256 -16.93 -3.44 -25.30
CA ALA A 256 -15.93 -2.67 -26.04
C ALA A 256 -14.93 -3.53 -26.84
N ASP A 257 -14.96 -4.85 -26.67
CA ASP A 257 -14.07 -5.83 -27.31
C ASP A 257 -12.59 -5.42 -27.18
N PHE A 258 -12.21 -5.06 -25.96
CA PHE A 258 -10.85 -4.63 -25.66
C PHE A 258 -9.91 -5.84 -25.60
N ASP A 259 -8.79 -5.73 -26.33
CA ASP A 259 -7.68 -6.67 -26.17
C ASP A 259 -7.06 -6.55 -24.77
N GLU A 260 -6.21 -7.50 -24.42
CA GLU A 260 -5.58 -7.59 -23.11
C GLU A 260 -4.81 -6.31 -22.73
N LYS A 261 -4.19 -5.63 -23.70
CA LYS A 261 -3.46 -4.38 -23.47
C LYS A 261 -4.41 -3.25 -23.06
N HIS A 262 -5.52 -3.10 -23.76
CA HIS A 262 -6.54 -2.11 -23.44
C HIS A 262 -7.28 -2.42 -22.14
N MET A 263 -7.53 -3.71 -21.85
CA MET A 263 -8.07 -4.17 -20.58
C MET A 263 -7.14 -3.80 -19.42
N LYS A 264 -5.84 -4.15 -19.50
CA LYS A 264 -4.84 -3.78 -18.49
C LYS A 264 -4.70 -2.27 -18.32
N SER A 265 -4.73 -1.51 -19.41
CA SER A 265 -4.68 -0.05 -19.35
C SER A 265 -5.94 0.58 -18.75
N PHE A 266 -7.09 -0.08 -18.91
CA PHE A 266 -8.35 0.36 -18.31
C PHE A 266 -8.42 0.04 -16.81
N TYR A 267 -7.98 -1.15 -16.41
CA TYR A 267 -7.90 -1.56 -15.01
C TYR A 267 -6.70 -0.92 -14.31
N ASN A 268 -6.89 0.30 -13.81
CA ASN A 268 -6.00 0.90 -12.82
C ASN A 268 -6.74 1.07 -11.49
N ASN A 269 -6.00 1.01 -10.38
CA ASN A 269 -6.59 1.00 -9.03
C ASN A 269 -7.43 2.26 -8.79
N GLU A 270 -6.98 3.43 -9.23
CA GLU A 270 -7.71 4.71 -9.05
C GLU A 270 -9.09 4.71 -9.73
N ARG A 271 -9.19 4.22 -10.97
CA ARG A 271 -10.45 4.15 -11.73
C ARG A 271 -11.37 3.09 -11.19
N HIS A 272 -10.84 1.92 -10.83
CA HIS A 272 -11.63 0.86 -10.21
C HIS A 272 -12.26 1.38 -8.91
N ASP A 273 -11.46 1.98 -8.06
CA ASP A 273 -11.86 2.62 -6.81
C ASP A 273 -12.92 3.71 -6.99
N PHE A 274 -12.73 4.56 -8.00
CA PHE A 274 -13.70 5.59 -8.35
C PHE A 274 -15.04 4.99 -8.76
N LEU A 275 -15.04 3.96 -9.62
CA LEU A 275 -16.24 3.29 -10.09
C LEU A 275 -16.95 2.51 -8.97
N GLN A 276 -16.22 1.87 -8.06
CA GLN A 276 -16.80 1.23 -6.86
C GLN A 276 -17.50 2.26 -5.97
N ASN A 277 -16.84 3.38 -5.69
CA ASN A 277 -17.44 4.44 -4.90
C ASN A 277 -18.65 5.06 -5.61
N PHE A 278 -18.58 5.26 -6.93
CA PHE A 278 -19.71 5.76 -7.71
C PHE A 278 -20.89 4.79 -7.72
N HIS A 279 -20.65 3.48 -7.78
CA HIS A 279 -21.70 2.47 -7.62
C HIS A 279 -22.34 2.53 -6.23
N LYS A 280 -21.53 2.68 -5.18
CA LYS A 280 -22.02 2.86 -3.80
C LYS A 280 -22.87 4.12 -3.67
N TYR A 281 -22.41 5.25 -4.23
CA TYR A 281 -23.17 6.49 -4.33
C TYR A 281 -24.54 6.27 -4.98
N VAL A 282 -24.59 5.57 -6.12
CA VAL A 282 -25.84 5.25 -6.81
C VAL A 282 -26.76 4.38 -5.94
N LYS A 283 -26.21 3.36 -5.26
CA LYS A 283 -27.00 2.50 -4.36
C LYS A 283 -27.63 3.27 -3.21
N GLU A 284 -26.88 4.19 -2.60
CA GLU A 284 -27.35 4.96 -1.44
C GLU A 284 -28.34 6.07 -1.80
N ASN A 285 -28.29 6.64 -3.01
CA ASN A 285 -29.08 7.83 -3.40
C ASN A 285 -30.30 7.52 -4.29
N GLY A 286 -30.58 6.24 -4.52
CA GLY A 286 -31.74 5.83 -5.30
C GLY A 286 -31.67 6.24 -6.78
N TYR A 287 -32.83 6.45 -7.42
CA TYR A 287 -32.90 6.95 -8.79
C TYR A 287 -33.04 8.48 -8.86
N ASN A 288 -33.21 9.12 -7.70
CA ASN A 288 -33.48 10.54 -7.61
C ASN A 288 -32.20 11.37 -7.52
N PHE A 289 -31.09 10.79 -7.04
CA PHE A 289 -29.79 11.48 -6.95
C PHE A 289 -29.91 12.87 -6.29
N ASP A 290 -30.60 12.94 -5.14
CA ASP A 290 -30.89 14.21 -4.47
C ASP A 290 -29.67 14.77 -3.71
N ILE A 291 -28.71 13.91 -3.37
CA ILE A 291 -27.40 14.31 -2.85
C ILE A 291 -26.42 14.32 -4.03
N LYS A 292 -25.68 15.43 -4.18
CA LYS A 292 -24.58 15.52 -5.14
C LYS A 292 -23.48 14.53 -4.80
N TRP A 293 -22.80 14.01 -5.82
CA TRP A 293 -21.66 13.12 -5.62
C TRP A 293 -20.58 13.78 -4.75
N SER A 294 -20.25 15.05 -5.01
CA SER A 294 -19.24 15.78 -4.24
C SER A 294 -19.60 15.89 -2.75
N ASP A 295 -20.88 16.10 -2.43
CA ASP A 295 -21.36 16.18 -1.05
C ASP A 295 -21.47 14.80 -0.41
N TRP A 296 -21.98 13.80 -1.13
CA TRP A 296 -21.99 12.41 -0.68
C TRP A 296 -20.58 11.91 -0.37
N LYS A 297 -19.59 12.26 -1.20
CA LYS A 297 -18.19 11.94 -0.98
C LYS A 297 -17.64 12.59 0.29
N LYS A 298 -18.10 13.79 0.67
CA LYS A 298 -17.80 14.39 1.99
C LYS A 298 -18.50 13.65 3.13
N THR A 299 -19.66 13.02 2.89
CA THR A 299 -20.32 12.18 3.92
C THR A 299 -19.54 10.92 4.26
N LEU A 300 -18.72 10.41 3.33
CA LEU A 300 -17.76 9.35 3.64
C LEU A 300 -16.74 9.78 4.71
N ASN A 301 -16.50 11.09 4.85
CA ASN A 301 -15.58 11.67 5.85
C ASN A 301 -16.27 12.13 7.14
N THR A 302 -17.61 12.25 7.17
CA THR A 302 -18.38 12.78 8.32
C THR A 302 -19.29 11.76 9.00
N ARG A 303 -19.73 10.69 8.31
CA ARG A 303 -20.44 9.55 8.92
C ARG A 303 -19.55 8.68 9.83
N SER A 304 -18.27 9.00 9.95
CA SER A 304 -17.31 8.44 10.90
C SER A 304 -17.48 8.92 12.35
N ASN A 305 -18.33 9.93 12.62
CA ASN A 305 -18.43 10.57 13.94
C ASN A 305 -19.77 10.40 14.69
N SER A 306 -20.73 9.57 14.24
CA SER A 306 -21.88 9.23 15.09
C SER A 306 -22.48 7.86 14.79
N SER A 307 -22.55 7.04 15.85
CA SER A 307 -23.20 5.73 15.99
C SER A 307 -22.52 4.49 15.37
N PHE A 308 -22.20 3.55 16.27
CA PHE A 308 -21.74 2.19 16.00
C PHE A 308 -22.84 1.35 15.32
N THR A 309 -22.58 0.77 14.15
CA THR A 309 -22.65 -0.68 13.87
C THR A 309 -22.37 -1.02 12.40
N ILE A 310 -21.52 -2.04 12.23
CA ILE A 310 -21.23 -2.88 11.05
C ILE A 310 -20.41 -2.24 9.91
N ALA A 311 -19.16 -2.72 9.88
CA ALA A 311 -18.12 -2.48 8.90
C ALA A 311 -18.55 -2.63 7.43
N SER A 312 -18.16 -1.66 6.60
CA SER A 312 -17.42 -1.96 5.36
C SER A 312 -16.80 -0.71 4.72
N SER A 313 -15.54 -0.92 4.31
CA SER A 313 -14.67 -0.09 3.45
C SER A 313 -13.98 1.14 4.06
N ASN A 314 -13.15 0.91 5.10
CA ASN A 314 -11.84 1.58 5.12
C ASN A 314 -11.04 1.04 3.92
N LYS A 315 -10.64 1.89 2.98
CA LYS A 315 -9.58 1.50 2.04
C LYS A 315 -8.30 1.36 2.85
N ASN A 316 -7.88 0.12 3.08
CA ASN A 316 -6.60 -0.19 3.69
C ASN A 316 -5.50 0.33 2.77
N TYR A 317 -4.87 1.44 3.14
CA TYR A 317 -3.59 1.92 2.58
C TYR A 317 -2.42 1.01 2.96
N SER A 318 -2.68 -0.27 3.19
CA SER A 318 -1.82 -1.15 3.95
C SER A 318 -1.84 -2.54 3.35
N ASN A 319 -0.67 -3.13 3.15
CA ASN A 319 -0.52 -4.50 2.65
C ASN A 319 -0.94 -5.56 3.67
N TYR A 320 -1.29 -5.16 4.90
CA TYR A 320 -1.76 -6.08 5.94
C TYR A 320 -3.22 -6.52 5.66
N VAL A 321 -3.47 -7.82 5.75
CA VAL A 321 -4.80 -8.41 5.52
C VAL A 321 -5.47 -8.63 6.88
N LYS A 322 -6.63 -8.03 7.06
CA LYS A 322 -7.39 -8.10 8.32
C LYS A 322 -8.41 -9.22 8.26
N ASN A 323 -8.69 -9.84 9.40
CA ASN A 323 -9.84 -10.72 9.51
C ASN A 323 -11.13 -9.91 9.22
N PRO A 324 -11.94 -10.31 8.21
CA PRO A 324 -13.17 -9.59 7.87
C PRO A 324 -14.29 -9.74 8.91
N LYS A 325 -14.15 -10.64 9.88
CA LYS A 325 -15.19 -10.99 10.85
C LYS A 325 -14.75 -10.64 12.27
N ILE A 326 -15.42 -9.67 12.87
CA ILE A 326 -15.24 -9.29 14.27
C ILE A 326 -15.79 -10.41 15.18
N PRO A 327 -15.01 -10.91 16.16
CA PRO A 327 -15.48 -11.90 17.12
C PRO A 327 -16.49 -11.31 18.11
N THR A 328 -17.51 -12.09 18.45
CA THR A 328 -18.44 -11.84 19.57
C THR A 328 -18.18 -12.81 20.74
N HIS A 329 -17.55 -13.94 20.46
CA HIS A 329 -17.23 -14.97 21.44
C HIS A 329 -15.91 -15.65 21.09
N LEU A 330 -15.13 -16.04 22.10
CA LEU A 330 -13.88 -16.78 21.92
C LEU A 330 -13.90 -18.14 22.64
N TYR A 331 -13.50 -19.18 21.94
CA TYR A 331 -13.08 -20.44 22.56
C TYR A 331 -11.58 -20.40 22.80
N VAL A 332 -11.22 -20.32 24.08
CA VAL A 332 -9.84 -20.13 24.51
C VAL A 332 -9.21 -21.46 24.86
N ILE A 333 -8.09 -21.80 24.23
CA ILE A 333 -7.37 -23.06 24.50
C ILE A 333 -5.90 -22.81 24.82
N SER A 334 -5.38 -23.53 25.81
CA SER A 334 -3.97 -23.45 26.20
C SER A 334 -3.11 -24.36 25.33
N GLN A 335 -2.15 -23.81 24.60
CA GLN A 335 -1.15 -24.57 23.83
C GLN A 335 -0.36 -25.54 24.71
N ASN A 336 -0.11 -25.18 25.97
CA ASN A 336 0.63 -26.02 26.92
C ASN A 336 0.00 -27.40 27.20
N LYS A 337 -1.30 -27.57 26.89
CA LYS A 337 -2.04 -28.82 27.11
C LYS A 337 -2.21 -29.65 25.84
N MET A 338 -1.62 -29.20 24.72
CA MET A 338 -1.72 -29.86 23.43
C MET A 338 -0.35 -30.42 23.03
N THR A 339 -0.36 -31.59 22.39
CA THR A 339 0.80 -32.13 21.68
C THR A 339 1.18 -31.23 20.49
N SER A 340 2.40 -31.39 19.98
CA SER A 340 2.89 -30.71 18.77
C SER A 340 1.93 -30.82 17.58
N SER A 341 1.49 -32.05 17.27
CA SER A 341 0.56 -32.33 16.17
C SER A 341 -0.81 -31.68 16.38
N GLU A 342 -1.34 -31.69 17.60
CA GLU A 342 -2.61 -31.04 17.94
C GLU A 342 -2.51 -29.51 17.83
N ARG A 343 -1.36 -28.94 18.21
CA ARG A 343 -1.09 -27.51 18.11
C ARG A 343 -1.14 -27.02 16.66
N THR A 344 -0.52 -27.72 15.72
CA THR A 344 -0.58 -27.38 14.29
C THR A 344 -1.99 -27.53 13.73
N MET A 345 -2.70 -28.60 14.10
CA MET A 345 -4.11 -28.78 13.74
C MET A 345 -4.96 -27.59 14.20
N ILE A 346 -4.81 -27.16 15.46
CA ILE A 346 -5.58 -26.04 15.99
C ILE A 346 -5.18 -24.70 15.37
N ALA A 347 -3.89 -24.46 15.11
CA ALA A 347 -3.46 -23.23 14.46
C ALA A 347 -4.04 -23.10 13.04
N THR A 348 -4.07 -24.21 12.27
CA THR A 348 -4.69 -24.19 10.93
C THR A 348 -6.21 -24.12 10.98
N LEU A 349 -6.85 -24.79 11.94
CA LEU A 349 -8.29 -24.67 12.19
C LEU A 349 -8.67 -23.23 12.55
N GLN A 350 -7.89 -22.57 13.43
CA GLN A 350 -8.06 -21.17 13.81
C GLN A 350 -8.02 -20.26 12.57
N GLY A 351 -7.02 -20.44 11.71
CA GLY A 351 -6.89 -19.68 10.47
C GLY A 351 -8.03 -19.89 9.47
N LEU A 352 -8.59 -21.09 9.43
CA LEU A 352 -9.72 -21.42 8.55
C LEU A 352 -11.04 -20.85 9.07
N VAL A 353 -11.29 -20.95 10.37
CA VAL A 353 -12.60 -20.68 10.99
C VAL A 353 -12.79 -19.21 11.35
N ASN A 354 -11.77 -18.56 11.91
CA ASN A 354 -11.87 -17.19 12.39
C ASN A 354 -12.35 -16.18 11.32
N PRO A 355 -11.92 -16.26 10.04
CA PRO A 355 -12.45 -15.36 9.00
C PRO A 355 -13.90 -15.62 8.59
N GLN A 356 -14.51 -16.72 9.01
CA GLN A 356 -15.84 -17.15 8.56
C GLN A 356 -16.94 -16.97 9.61
N CYS A 357 -16.60 -16.86 10.90
CA CYS A 357 -17.60 -16.79 11.97
C CYS A 357 -17.19 -15.88 13.14
N SER A 358 -18.17 -15.44 13.94
CA SER A 358 -17.95 -14.55 15.09
C SER A 358 -17.64 -15.31 16.38
N HIS A 359 -17.74 -16.63 16.39
CA HIS A 359 -17.30 -17.47 17.50
C HIS A 359 -15.94 -18.03 17.09
N GLN A 360 -14.87 -17.46 17.63
CA GLN A 360 -13.52 -17.65 17.11
C GLN A 360 -12.65 -18.43 18.08
N ILE A 361 -11.57 -19.00 17.56
CA ILE A 361 -10.56 -19.70 18.36
C ILE A 361 -9.49 -18.69 18.77
N TYR A 362 -9.11 -18.71 20.06
CA TYR A 362 -8.00 -17.95 20.61
C TYR A 362 -7.10 -18.90 21.41
N THR A 363 -5.78 -18.78 21.24
CA THR A 363 -4.81 -19.67 21.88
C THR A 363 -3.95 -18.92 22.89
N LEU A 364 -3.65 -19.58 24.01
CA LEU A 364 -2.75 -19.05 25.03
C LEU A 364 -1.47 -19.89 25.12
N ASN A 365 -0.35 -19.22 25.29
CA ASN A 365 0.96 -19.84 25.47
C ASN A 365 1.64 -19.19 26.68
N SER A 366 2.08 -19.99 27.67
CA SER A 366 2.70 -19.46 28.88
C SER A 366 4.06 -18.80 28.64
N SER A 367 4.73 -19.09 27.52
CA SER A 367 5.96 -18.38 27.16
C SER A 367 5.70 -16.98 26.59
N GLN A 368 4.44 -16.65 26.26
CA GLN A 368 4.02 -15.36 25.72
C GLN A 368 2.85 -14.82 26.57
N PRO A 369 3.10 -14.44 27.84
CA PRO A 369 2.06 -14.14 28.82
C PRO A 369 1.16 -12.96 28.44
N ASP A 370 1.63 -12.01 27.63
CA ASP A 370 0.86 -10.82 27.26
C ASP A 370 -0.41 -11.15 26.46
N TYR A 371 -0.49 -12.31 25.80
CA TYR A 371 -1.72 -12.75 25.14
C TYR A 371 -2.90 -12.96 26.11
N GLN A 372 -2.64 -13.19 27.40
CA GLN A 372 -3.70 -13.17 28.41
C GLN A 372 -4.22 -11.74 28.63
N ILE A 373 -3.34 -10.74 28.63
CA ILE A 373 -3.70 -9.33 28.80
C ILE A 373 -4.59 -8.89 27.63
N TRP A 374 -4.25 -9.27 26.39
CA TRP A 374 -5.07 -8.96 25.22
C TRP A 374 -6.44 -9.64 25.28
N LEU A 375 -6.50 -10.88 25.76
CA LEU A 375 -7.78 -11.58 25.94
C LEU A 375 -8.68 -10.85 26.96
N GLU A 376 -8.12 -10.42 28.09
CA GLU A 376 -8.88 -9.66 29.09
C GLU A 376 -9.28 -8.27 28.58
N ASP A 377 -8.42 -7.59 27.81
CA ASP A 377 -8.76 -6.32 27.17
C ASP A 377 -9.93 -6.47 26.19
N LEU A 378 -9.89 -7.49 25.32
CA LEU A 378 -10.99 -7.80 24.41
C LEU A 378 -12.31 -8.06 25.15
N LYS A 379 -12.25 -8.78 26.27
CA LYS A 379 -13.43 -9.02 27.11
C LYS A 379 -13.96 -7.75 27.76
N ASN A 380 -13.09 -6.99 28.42
CA ASN A 380 -13.49 -5.89 29.29
C ASN A 380 -13.84 -4.62 28.49
N ASN A 381 -13.17 -4.38 27.35
CA ASN A 381 -13.27 -3.13 26.61
C ASN A 381 -13.92 -3.27 25.23
N TYR A 382 -14.04 -4.49 24.70
CA TYR A 382 -14.58 -4.73 23.35
C TYR A 382 -15.81 -5.64 23.33
N GLY A 383 -16.35 -6.00 24.49
CA GLY A 383 -17.63 -6.70 24.62
C GLY A 383 -17.58 -8.18 24.23
N LEU A 384 -16.40 -8.80 24.25
CA LEU A 384 -16.25 -10.23 23.97
C LEU A 384 -16.58 -11.05 25.21
N SER A 385 -17.24 -12.18 24.99
CA SER A 385 -17.28 -13.27 25.97
C SER A 385 -16.31 -14.37 25.56
N TYR A 386 -15.85 -15.18 26.51
CA TYR A 386 -15.07 -16.35 26.18
C TYR A 386 -15.34 -17.49 27.17
N ASN A 387 -15.13 -18.72 26.70
CA ASN A 387 -15.00 -19.88 27.58
C ASN A 387 -13.69 -20.61 27.28
N VAL A 388 -13.14 -21.24 28.31
CA VAL A 388 -11.93 -22.06 28.17
C VAL A 388 -12.33 -23.46 27.71
N VAL A 389 -11.61 -23.98 26.71
CA VAL A 389 -11.74 -25.35 26.21
C VAL A 389 -10.51 -26.14 26.62
N SER A 390 -10.74 -27.36 27.12
CA SER A 390 -9.66 -28.23 27.62
C SER A 390 -9.06 -29.13 26.54
N SER A 391 -9.87 -29.54 25.54
CA SER A 391 -9.46 -30.49 24.52
C SER A 391 -9.47 -29.86 23.12
N PRO A 392 -8.40 -30.01 22.32
CA PRO A 392 -8.41 -29.56 20.92
C PRO A 392 -9.47 -30.26 20.08
N TRP A 393 -9.89 -31.45 20.49
CA TRP A 393 -10.89 -32.26 19.78
C TRP A 393 -12.31 -31.70 19.95
N ASP A 394 -12.57 -30.98 21.04
CA ASP A 394 -13.84 -30.26 21.21
C ASP A 394 -13.95 -29.13 20.19
N LEU A 395 -12.86 -28.39 19.97
CA LEU A 395 -12.80 -27.36 18.92
C LEU A 395 -13.00 -27.97 17.53
N LEU A 396 -12.35 -29.10 17.24
CA LEU A 396 -12.57 -29.79 15.97
C LEU A 396 -14.04 -30.20 15.82
N ASN A 397 -14.68 -30.74 16.86
CA ASN A 397 -16.09 -31.11 16.80
C ASN A 397 -17.04 -29.91 16.63
N ILE A 398 -16.72 -28.77 17.26
CA ILE A 398 -17.48 -27.51 17.10
C ILE A 398 -17.38 -26.99 15.66
N TYR A 399 -16.22 -27.09 15.02
CA TYR A 399 -15.93 -26.43 13.74
C TYR A 399 -15.77 -27.37 12.54
N LYS A 400 -15.99 -28.67 12.68
CA LYS A 400 -15.78 -29.66 11.60
C LYS A 400 -16.50 -29.32 10.29
N ASP A 401 -17.65 -28.65 10.36
CA ASP A 401 -18.44 -28.28 9.17
C ASP A 401 -17.75 -27.22 8.29
N TYR A 402 -16.80 -26.46 8.86
CA TYR A 402 -15.96 -25.52 8.11
C TYR A 402 -14.78 -26.22 7.41
N VAL A 403 -14.48 -27.46 7.77
CA VAL A 403 -13.30 -28.21 7.30
C VAL A 403 -13.68 -29.12 6.14
N LYS A 404 -13.13 -28.88 4.94
CA LYS A 404 -13.40 -29.70 3.74
C LYS A 404 -12.54 -30.96 3.63
N GLY A 405 -11.54 -31.09 4.49
CA GLY A 405 -10.64 -32.23 4.55
C GLY A 405 -9.35 -31.87 5.29
N TYR A 406 -8.35 -32.72 5.17
CA TYR A 406 -7.02 -32.46 5.73
C TYR A 406 -5.91 -32.64 4.69
N ILE A 407 -4.78 -31.99 4.96
CA ILE A 407 -3.51 -32.18 4.28
C ILE A 407 -2.56 -32.85 5.26
N ILE A 408 -2.00 -34.00 4.90
CA ILE A 408 -1.09 -34.75 5.78
C ILE A 408 0.36 -34.30 5.60
N TYR A 409 1.07 -34.14 6.70
CA TYR A 409 2.51 -33.85 6.74
C TYR A 409 3.26 -34.77 7.71
N SER A 410 4.59 -34.66 7.74
CA SER A 410 5.47 -35.42 8.63
C SER A 410 6.19 -34.47 9.59
N ASN A 411 6.15 -34.77 10.88
CA ASN A 411 6.94 -34.09 11.91
C ASN A 411 8.06 -34.98 12.47
N LYS A 412 8.53 -35.96 11.69
CA LYS A 412 9.63 -36.86 12.11
C LYS A 412 10.95 -36.12 12.36
N SER A 413 11.11 -34.94 11.77
CA SER A 413 12.25 -34.04 11.99
C SER A 413 11.72 -32.63 12.21
N SER A 414 12.29 -31.90 13.19
CA SER A 414 11.96 -30.49 13.42
C SER A 414 12.34 -29.56 12.27
N LYS A 415 13.08 -30.06 11.27
CA LYS A 415 13.43 -29.35 10.03
C LYS A 415 12.64 -29.84 8.81
N ASP A 416 11.67 -30.74 9.00
CA ASP A 416 10.87 -31.30 7.89
C ASP A 416 10.00 -30.19 7.25
N PRO A 417 10.25 -29.81 5.98
CA PRO A 417 9.54 -28.70 5.34
C PRO A 417 8.06 -29.01 5.04
N SER A 418 7.64 -30.29 5.16
CA SER A 418 6.29 -30.72 4.80
C SER A 418 5.19 -30.01 5.59
N ILE A 419 5.45 -29.57 6.84
CA ILE A 419 4.50 -28.78 7.63
C ILE A 419 4.19 -27.43 6.97
N ASN A 420 5.19 -26.75 6.41
CA ASN A 420 5.02 -25.47 5.73
C ASN A 420 4.28 -25.65 4.40
N ASN A 421 4.62 -26.72 3.67
CA ASN A 421 3.96 -27.08 2.43
C ASN A 421 2.49 -27.45 2.65
N ALA A 422 2.21 -28.25 3.67
CA ALA A 422 0.86 -28.67 4.03
C ALA A 422 -0.01 -27.48 4.47
N CYS A 423 0.54 -26.56 5.26
CA CYS A 423 -0.18 -25.33 5.64
C CYS A 423 -0.48 -24.45 4.41
N SER A 424 0.51 -24.25 3.53
CA SER A 424 0.30 -23.47 2.30
C SER A 424 -0.81 -24.09 1.42
N LEU A 425 -0.79 -25.41 1.24
CA LEU A 425 -1.84 -26.12 0.49
C LEU A 425 -3.20 -26.08 1.20
N ALA A 426 -3.22 -26.26 2.53
CA ALA A 426 -4.42 -26.24 3.34
C ALA A 426 -5.20 -24.92 3.19
N SER A 427 -4.49 -23.80 3.09
CA SER A 427 -5.07 -22.46 2.85
C SER A 427 -5.86 -22.34 1.55
N LEU A 428 -5.48 -23.11 0.51
CA LEU A 428 -6.14 -23.11 -0.80
C LEU A 428 -7.30 -24.11 -0.87
N LYS A 429 -7.31 -25.12 0.00
CA LYS A 429 -8.24 -26.25 -0.03
C LYS A 429 -9.30 -26.20 1.07
N ASN A 430 -9.38 -25.12 1.85
CA ASN A 430 -10.26 -25.02 3.03
C ASN A 430 -10.12 -26.25 3.93
N SER A 431 -8.88 -26.67 4.17
CA SER A 431 -8.51 -27.89 4.88
C SER A 431 -7.66 -27.53 6.10
N ILE A 432 -7.52 -28.46 7.03
CA ILE A 432 -6.56 -28.38 8.14
C ILE A 432 -5.27 -29.11 7.79
N ALA A 433 -4.12 -28.67 8.31
CA ALA A 433 -2.88 -29.44 8.20
C ALA A 433 -2.74 -30.34 9.44
N ILE A 434 -2.45 -31.62 9.22
CA ILE A 434 -2.32 -32.59 10.31
C ILE A 434 -1.07 -33.45 10.13
N ASP A 435 -0.41 -33.76 11.24
CA ASP A 435 0.69 -34.71 11.25
C ASP A 435 0.15 -36.14 11.11
N GLU A 436 0.91 -37.01 10.46
CA GLU A 436 0.52 -38.41 10.25
C GLU A 436 0.20 -39.18 11.55
N SER A 437 0.79 -38.80 12.69
CA SER A 437 0.52 -39.44 13.98
C SER A 437 -0.92 -39.29 14.49
N ILE A 438 -1.64 -38.25 14.05
CA ILE A 438 -3.01 -37.96 14.52
C ILE A 438 -4.09 -38.24 13.47
N GLU A 439 -3.73 -38.74 12.28
CA GLU A 439 -4.65 -38.97 11.17
C GLU A 439 -5.85 -39.84 11.56
N ASN A 440 -5.60 -41.01 12.18
CA ASN A 440 -6.67 -41.92 12.60
C ASN A 440 -7.69 -41.24 13.53
N LYS A 441 -7.21 -40.36 14.41
CA LYS A 441 -8.05 -39.63 15.36
C LYS A 441 -8.85 -38.53 14.66
N VAL A 442 -8.25 -37.80 13.73
CA VAL A 442 -8.95 -36.79 12.90
C VAL A 442 -10.07 -37.44 12.08
N ARG A 443 -9.81 -38.60 11.48
CA ARG A 443 -10.82 -39.38 10.74
C ARG A 443 -11.95 -39.85 11.65
N ALA A 444 -11.64 -40.31 12.86
CA ALA A 444 -12.65 -40.71 13.85
C ALA A 444 -13.55 -39.53 14.30
N TYR A 445 -13.08 -38.28 14.19
CA TYR A 445 -13.84 -37.06 14.46
C TYR A 445 -14.62 -36.55 13.24
N GLY A 446 -14.67 -37.32 12.15
CA GLY A 446 -15.53 -37.06 10.99
C GLY A 446 -14.86 -36.33 9.83
N ILE A 447 -13.58 -35.95 9.93
CA ILE A 447 -12.83 -35.38 8.80
C ILE A 447 -12.11 -36.51 8.08
N THR A 448 -12.76 -37.11 7.09
CA THR A 448 -12.25 -38.33 6.41
C THR A 448 -11.62 -38.06 5.04
N THR A 449 -11.80 -36.86 4.48
CA THR A 449 -11.32 -36.50 3.14
C THR A 449 -9.87 -36.04 3.19
N ILE A 450 -9.00 -36.73 2.43
CA ILE A 450 -7.60 -36.33 2.19
C ILE A 450 -7.58 -35.40 0.98
N ASN A 451 -7.17 -34.14 1.17
CA ASN A 451 -7.09 -33.14 0.10
C ASN A 451 -5.64 -32.92 -0.40
N GLY A 452 -4.66 -33.59 0.21
CA GLY A 452 -3.26 -33.57 -0.21
C GLY A 452 -2.35 -34.33 0.75
N ASP A 453 -1.17 -34.73 0.24
CA ASP A 453 -0.11 -35.38 1.00
C ASP A 453 1.22 -34.68 0.73
N CYS A 454 1.78 -34.09 1.78
CA CYS A 454 3.02 -33.34 1.72
C CYS A 454 4.20 -34.07 2.39
N ARG A 455 4.03 -35.29 2.91
CA ARG A 455 5.06 -35.97 3.74
C ARG A 455 6.42 -36.13 3.07
N ASN A 456 6.43 -36.24 1.73
CA ASN A 456 7.64 -36.43 0.93
C ASN A 456 7.98 -35.19 0.06
N THR A 457 7.58 -34.00 0.51
CA THR A 457 7.84 -32.74 -0.21
C THR A 457 9.10 -32.04 0.31
N ASP A 458 9.86 -31.40 -0.57
CA ASP A 458 11.04 -30.62 -0.22
C ASP A 458 10.71 -29.17 0.17
N LYS A 459 11.72 -28.36 0.52
CA LYS A 459 11.52 -26.96 0.92
C LYS A 459 10.95 -26.06 -0.18
N ASP A 460 11.11 -26.44 -1.45
CA ASP A 460 10.74 -25.63 -2.61
C ASP A 460 9.35 -26.00 -3.16
N TRP A 461 8.80 -27.15 -2.74
CA TRP A 461 7.60 -27.75 -3.31
C TRP A 461 6.39 -26.80 -3.32
N ALA A 462 6.07 -26.14 -2.20
CA ALA A 462 4.90 -25.25 -2.18
C ALA A 462 5.07 -24.06 -3.12
N TYR A 463 6.26 -23.48 -3.22
CA TYR A 463 6.51 -22.42 -4.19
C TYR A 463 6.32 -22.95 -5.62
N ASN A 464 6.98 -24.06 -5.96
CA ASN A 464 7.00 -24.60 -7.33
C ASN A 464 5.61 -25.06 -7.81
N ASN A 465 4.73 -25.48 -6.90
CA ASN A 465 3.43 -26.06 -7.26
C ASN A 465 2.24 -25.14 -6.95
N LEU A 466 2.37 -24.21 -5.99
CA LEU A 466 1.22 -23.47 -5.45
C LEU A 466 1.30 -21.96 -5.65
N TRP A 467 2.47 -21.37 -5.96
CA TRP A 467 2.62 -19.91 -6.01
C TRP A 467 1.59 -19.22 -6.91
N ASP A 468 1.36 -19.77 -8.10
CA ASP A 468 0.39 -19.25 -9.07
C ASP A 468 -1.01 -19.89 -8.95
N SER A 469 -1.24 -20.72 -7.92
CA SER A 469 -2.51 -21.41 -7.66
C SER A 469 -3.44 -20.64 -6.73
N GLY A 470 -3.22 -19.32 -6.56
CA GLY A 470 -4.05 -18.44 -5.73
C GLY A 470 -3.47 -18.12 -4.35
N LEU A 471 -2.16 -18.34 -4.15
CA LEU A 471 -1.46 -17.81 -2.98
C LEU A 471 -1.29 -16.29 -3.08
N ASN A 472 -1.13 -15.65 -1.92
CA ASN A 472 -0.92 -14.23 -1.80
C ASN A 472 0.48 -13.82 -2.25
N HIS A 473 0.56 -12.85 -3.17
CA HIS A 473 1.82 -12.33 -3.70
C HIS A 473 2.33 -11.08 -2.99
N SER A 474 1.59 -10.56 -2.01
CA SER A 474 1.93 -9.39 -1.20
C SER A 474 2.29 -9.71 0.26
N ILE A 475 1.98 -10.92 0.72
CA ILE A 475 2.34 -11.42 2.04
C ILE A 475 2.87 -12.85 1.91
N VAL A 476 4.11 -13.05 2.37
CA VAL A 476 4.70 -14.37 2.59
C VAL A 476 5.10 -14.56 4.05
N ILE A 477 5.24 -15.82 4.46
CA ILE A 477 5.62 -16.21 5.82
C ILE A 477 6.94 -16.99 5.75
N GLN A 478 8.02 -16.38 6.25
CA GLN A 478 9.31 -17.04 6.40
C GLN A 478 9.40 -17.67 7.80
N LEU A 479 9.14 -18.98 7.91
CA LEU A 479 8.94 -19.64 9.20
C LEU A 479 9.62 -20.99 9.27
N SER A 480 10.53 -21.14 10.24
CA SER A 480 11.18 -22.43 10.52
C SER A 480 10.14 -23.55 10.72
N PRO A 481 10.33 -24.73 10.11
CA PRO A 481 9.42 -25.86 10.32
C PRO A 481 9.23 -26.26 11.79
N ALA A 482 10.20 -25.97 12.65
CA ALA A 482 10.12 -26.21 14.10
C ALA A 482 9.04 -25.36 14.80
N LYS A 483 8.45 -24.36 14.13
CA LYS A 483 7.37 -23.53 14.67
C LYS A 483 6.03 -24.14 14.33
N GLU A 484 5.45 -24.86 15.27
CA GLU A 484 4.22 -25.63 15.07
C GLU A 484 2.95 -24.78 14.99
N THR A 485 3.00 -23.54 15.47
CA THR A 485 1.81 -22.72 15.77
C THR A 485 1.90 -21.28 15.28
N ALA A 486 2.98 -20.57 15.64
CA ALA A 486 3.13 -19.16 15.36
C ALA A 486 2.92 -18.84 13.87
N LEU A 487 2.22 -17.73 13.58
CA LEU A 487 1.82 -17.26 12.25
C LEU A 487 0.95 -18.20 11.41
N ARG A 488 0.78 -19.48 11.75
CA ARG A 488 0.06 -20.43 10.89
C ARG A 488 -1.43 -20.09 10.77
N ASP A 489 -2.05 -19.56 11.83
CA ASP A 489 -3.44 -19.07 11.74
C ASP A 489 -3.56 -17.95 10.71
N TYR A 490 -2.66 -16.97 10.77
CA TYR A 490 -2.63 -15.86 9.85
C TYR A 490 -2.30 -16.32 8.43
N ALA A 491 -1.31 -17.19 8.25
CA ALA A 491 -0.90 -17.73 6.96
C ALA A 491 -2.04 -18.44 6.21
N ILE A 492 -2.85 -19.22 6.95
CA ILE A 492 -4.03 -19.89 6.39
C ILE A 492 -5.07 -18.84 5.96
N MET A 493 -5.38 -17.87 6.83
CA MET A 493 -6.35 -16.82 6.51
C MET A 493 -5.94 -15.99 5.29
N THR A 494 -4.65 -15.64 5.19
CA THR A 494 -4.13 -14.77 4.13
C THR A 494 -3.76 -15.53 2.86
N LYS A 495 -3.85 -16.86 2.86
CA LYS A 495 -3.38 -17.74 1.78
C LYS A 495 -1.92 -17.47 1.42
N SER A 496 -1.08 -17.28 2.43
CA SER A 496 0.33 -16.94 2.22
C SER A 496 1.17 -18.20 2.00
N LEU A 497 2.17 -18.08 1.12
CA LEU A 497 3.24 -19.07 1.04
C LEU A 497 4.00 -19.09 2.38
N ILE A 498 4.12 -20.27 2.97
CA ILE A 498 5.03 -20.51 4.11
C ILE A 498 6.27 -21.21 3.57
N PHE A 499 7.45 -20.63 3.80
CA PHE A 499 8.72 -21.16 3.31
C PHE A 499 9.84 -20.93 4.32
N TYR A 500 10.95 -21.67 4.18
CA TYR A 500 12.12 -21.48 5.03
C TYR A 500 13.40 -21.98 4.37
N GLU A 501 14.48 -21.23 4.56
CA GLU A 501 15.82 -21.58 4.14
C GLU A 501 16.76 -21.39 5.34
N ASP A 502 17.29 -22.50 5.85
CA ASP A 502 18.10 -22.53 7.08
C ASP A 502 19.54 -22.03 6.87
N SER A 503 19.97 -21.93 5.61
CA SER A 503 21.34 -21.53 5.28
C SER A 503 21.47 -20.00 5.33
N VAL A 504 22.41 -19.51 6.14
CA VAL A 504 22.79 -18.09 6.13
C VAL A 504 23.40 -17.69 4.79
N LYS A 505 24.24 -18.57 4.21
CA LYS A 505 25.04 -18.28 3.00
C LYS A 505 24.27 -18.48 1.70
N ASP A 506 23.39 -19.47 1.66
CA ASP A 506 22.53 -19.73 0.51
C ASP A 506 21.27 -18.88 0.66
N THR A 507 21.07 -18.00 -0.31
CA THR A 507 19.92 -17.10 -0.39
C THR A 507 19.04 -17.45 -1.59
N SER A 508 19.36 -18.52 -2.34
CA SER A 508 18.74 -18.80 -3.63
C SER A 508 17.23 -18.97 -3.54
N PHE A 509 16.73 -19.67 -2.51
CA PHE A 509 15.29 -19.84 -2.35
C PHE A 509 14.62 -18.54 -1.87
N ARG A 510 15.25 -17.82 -0.93
CA ARG A 510 14.78 -16.50 -0.48
C ARG A 510 14.71 -15.49 -1.63
N ASP A 511 15.76 -15.40 -2.44
CA ASP A 511 15.84 -14.55 -3.63
C ASP A 511 14.73 -14.92 -4.63
N LYS A 512 14.48 -16.22 -4.86
CA LYS A 512 13.42 -16.71 -5.74
C LYS A 512 12.03 -16.28 -5.26
N VAL A 513 11.74 -16.44 -3.97
CA VAL A 513 10.45 -16.06 -3.39
C VAL A 513 10.27 -14.54 -3.43
N PHE A 514 11.22 -13.77 -2.89
CA PHE A 514 11.08 -12.31 -2.77
C PHE A 514 11.06 -11.59 -4.12
N SER A 515 11.84 -12.06 -5.11
CA SER A 515 11.81 -11.49 -6.46
C SER A 515 10.48 -11.70 -7.19
N SER A 516 9.67 -12.66 -6.74
CA SER A 516 8.38 -13.01 -7.35
C SER A 516 7.19 -12.33 -6.68
N MET A 517 7.42 -11.59 -5.59
CA MET A 517 6.39 -10.85 -4.87
C MET A 517 6.01 -9.55 -5.59
N ASN A 518 4.81 -9.05 -5.28
CA ASN A 518 4.39 -7.72 -5.71
C ASN A 518 5.32 -6.63 -5.14
N PRO A 519 5.42 -5.45 -5.78
CA PRO A 519 6.17 -4.33 -5.23
C PRO A 519 5.61 -3.83 -3.88
N ASN A 520 6.51 -3.49 -2.95
CA ASN A 520 6.22 -3.00 -1.61
C ASN A 520 5.47 -4.04 -0.76
N SER A 521 5.96 -5.28 -0.72
CA SER A 521 5.31 -6.39 -0.01
C SER A 521 5.91 -6.64 1.37
N ILE A 522 5.28 -7.52 2.14
CA ILE A 522 5.67 -7.82 3.53
C ILE A 522 6.01 -9.30 3.70
N CYS A 523 7.13 -9.58 4.35
CA CYS A 523 7.50 -10.90 4.82
C CYS A 523 7.32 -10.96 6.34
N PHE A 524 6.47 -11.86 6.84
CA PHE A 524 6.38 -12.13 8.28
C PHE A 524 7.25 -13.31 8.68
N GLY A 525 7.76 -13.27 9.90
CA GLY A 525 8.57 -14.34 10.47
C GLY A 525 10.03 -13.93 10.55
N TRP A 526 10.94 -14.91 10.52
CA TRP A 526 12.36 -14.65 10.66
C TRP A 526 13.19 -15.68 9.91
N GLY A 527 14.33 -15.24 9.38
CA GLY A 527 15.29 -16.06 8.66
C GLY A 527 16.44 -16.58 9.53
N PRO A 528 17.47 -17.14 8.89
CA PRO A 528 18.58 -17.78 9.59
C PRO A 528 19.56 -16.79 10.25
N ASP A 529 19.51 -15.52 9.86
CA ASP A 529 20.32 -14.42 10.40
C ASP A 529 19.60 -13.08 10.21
N GLU A 530 20.17 -12.01 10.76
CA GLU A 530 19.62 -10.65 10.62
C GLU A 530 20.11 -9.97 9.33
N PHE A 531 21.43 -9.77 9.19
CA PHE A 531 22.00 -8.93 8.15
C PHE A 531 21.66 -9.39 6.73
N ILE A 532 21.98 -10.64 6.39
CA ILE A 532 21.80 -11.18 5.05
C ILE A 532 20.32 -11.30 4.78
N ASN A 533 19.53 -11.74 5.75
CA ASN A 533 18.09 -11.90 5.59
C ASN A 533 17.36 -10.56 5.32
N VAL A 534 17.64 -9.52 6.10
CA VAL A 534 17.06 -8.19 5.91
C VAL A 534 17.62 -7.53 4.63
N SER A 535 18.90 -7.76 4.31
CA SER A 535 19.48 -7.30 3.04
C SER A 535 18.81 -7.96 1.83
N THR A 536 18.56 -9.27 1.88
CA THR A 536 17.92 -10.04 0.82
C THR A 536 16.47 -9.61 0.61
N THR A 537 15.68 -9.39 1.67
CA THR A 537 14.32 -8.85 1.54
C THR A 537 14.32 -7.42 0.99
N SER A 538 15.18 -6.55 1.53
CA SER A 538 15.30 -5.15 1.10
C SER A 538 15.61 -5.05 -0.39
N LYS A 539 16.54 -5.88 -0.90
CA LYS A 539 16.93 -5.95 -2.32
C LYS A 539 15.75 -6.05 -3.28
N TYR A 540 14.65 -6.69 -2.86
CA TYR A 540 13.44 -6.90 -3.67
C TYR A 540 12.26 -6.00 -3.28
N GLY A 541 12.50 -4.96 -2.48
CA GLY A 541 11.45 -4.04 -2.04
C GLY A 541 10.43 -4.70 -1.11
N VAL A 542 10.87 -5.70 -0.34
CA VAL A 542 10.08 -6.41 0.67
C VAL A 542 10.57 -5.98 2.05
N SER A 543 9.65 -5.60 2.94
CA SER A 543 9.98 -5.31 4.35
C SER A 543 9.66 -6.52 5.23
N MET A 544 10.42 -6.71 6.30
CA MET A 544 10.24 -7.82 7.24
C MET A 544 9.47 -7.41 8.49
N VAL A 545 8.68 -8.31 9.05
CA VAL A 545 8.10 -8.19 10.39
C VAL A 545 8.52 -9.41 11.21
N ALA A 546 9.37 -9.19 12.21
CA ALA A 546 9.81 -10.25 13.11
C ALA A 546 8.63 -10.76 13.93
N ALA A 547 8.14 -11.94 13.55
CA ALA A 547 6.86 -12.46 14.04
C ALA A 547 6.82 -13.99 14.16
N ASP A 548 7.97 -14.68 14.14
CA ASP A 548 8.04 -16.15 14.26
C ASP A 548 7.61 -16.69 15.64
N TRP A 549 7.22 -15.78 16.56
CA TRP A 549 6.52 -16.05 17.82
C TRP A 549 5.20 -15.25 17.98
N SER A 550 4.57 -14.84 16.88
CA SER A 550 3.26 -14.17 16.90
C SER A 550 2.10 -15.16 16.79
N TYR A 551 1.03 -14.90 17.54
CA TYR A 551 -0.15 -15.76 17.67
C TYR A 551 -1.43 -14.95 17.54
N ASN A 552 -2.54 -15.61 17.24
CA ASN A 552 -3.89 -15.04 17.27
C ASN A 552 -4.08 -13.79 16.39
N LEU A 553 -3.26 -13.58 15.37
CA LEU A 553 -3.41 -12.42 14.47
C LEU A 553 -4.74 -12.47 13.73
N THR A 554 -5.31 -13.66 13.53
CA THR A 554 -6.67 -13.80 12.99
C THR A 554 -7.73 -13.21 13.90
N VAL A 555 -7.58 -13.26 15.22
CA VAL A 555 -8.52 -12.62 16.16
C VAL A 555 -8.19 -11.13 16.30
N LEU A 556 -6.93 -10.82 16.57
CA LEU A 556 -6.49 -9.45 16.88
C LEU A 556 -6.69 -8.50 15.69
N SER A 557 -6.54 -8.98 14.46
CA SER A 557 -6.69 -8.15 13.26
C SER A 557 -8.14 -7.84 12.88
N ALA A 558 -9.12 -8.46 13.55
CA ALA A 558 -10.53 -8.30 13.19
C ALA A 558 -11.08 -6.90 13.50
N PHE A 559 -10.45 -6.18 14.43
CA PHE A 559 -10.90 -4.87 14.90
C PHE A 559 -10.44 -3.76 13.94
N PRO A 560 -11.20 -2.66 13.79
CA PRO A 560 -10.83 -1.58 12.88
C PRO A 560 -9.54 -0.86 13.33
N SER A 561 -8.75 -0.39 12.36
CA SER A 561 -7.64 0.53 12.63
C SER A 561 -8.18 1.94 12.42
N THR A 562 -8.27 2.71 13.49
CA THR A 562 -8.74 4.09 13.47
C THR A 562 -7.60 5.02 13.80
N PRO A 563 -7.54 6.23 13.20
CA PRO A 563 -6.56 7.22 13.60
C PRO A 563 -6.56 7.44 15.12
N ILE A 564 -5.36 7.45 15.71
CA ILE A 564 -5.12 7.60 17.14
C ILE A 564 -3.96 8.56 17.32
N SER A 565 -4.00 9.38 18.36
CA SER A 565 -2.89 10.28 18.70
C SER A 565 -2.17 9.76 19.92
N GLN A 566 -0.84 9.75 19.88
CA GLN A 566 -0.04 9.51 21.07
C GLN A 566 -0.11 10.71 22.02
N LYS A 567 0.29 10.51 23.28
CA LYS A 567 0.38 11.60 24.25
C LYS A 567 1.65 12.40 23.96
N SER A 568 1.51 13.72 23.74
CA SER A 568 2.62 14.63 23.48
C SER A 568 2.64 15.78 24.49
N SER A 569 3.85 16.24 24.84
CA SER A 569 4.07 17.35 25.76
C SER A 569 4.24 18.66 24.99
N SER A 570 3.46 19.68 25.33
CA SER A 570 3.59 21.02 24.75
C SER A 570 4.76 21.84 25.31
N ASN A 571 5.46 21.34 26.34
CA ASN A 571 6.46 22.11 27.07
C ASN A 571 7.88 21.72 26.62
N THR A 572 8.44 22.46 25.67
CA THR A 572 9.87 22.40 25.35
C THR A 572 10.68 23.10 26.45
N PRO A 573 11.66 22.44 27.08
CA PRO A 573 12.55 23.07 28.07
C PRO A 573 13.24 24.32 27.51
N SER A 574 13.46 25.32 28.38
CA SER A 574 14.05 26.61 27.99
C SER A 574 15.51 26.79 28.46
N LYS A 575 16.15 25.74 28.96
CA LYS A 575 17.49 25.82 29.53
C LYS A 575 18.53 25.98 28.44
N LYS A 576 19.31 27.07 28.49
CA LYS A 576 20.25 27.48 27.44
C LYS A 576 21.67 26.94 27.61
N ASP A 577 22.02 26.52 28.82
CA ASP A 577 23.33 25.94 29.18
C ASP A 577 23.09 24.53 29.71
N ALA A 578 22.88 23.58 28.80
CA ALA A 578 22.51 22.20 29.11
C ALA A 578 22.97 21.23 28.02
N HIS A 579 23.29 20.02 28.47
CA HIS A 579 23.49 18.85 27.61
C HIS A 579 22.21 18.02 27.62
N TYR A 580 21.51 17.95 26.48
CA TYR A 580 20.24 17.26 26.36
C TYR A 580 20.45 15.79 26.00
N VAL A 581 19.80 14.90 26.75
CA VAL A 581 19.92 13.45 26.58
C VAL A 581 18.54 12.85 26.35
N THR A 582 18.40 12.03 25.31
CA THR A 582 17.20 11.19 25.09
C THR A 582 17.57 9.73 25.10
N PHE A 583 16.69 8.89 25.64
CA PHE A 583 16.82 7.43 25.64
C PHE A 583 15.72 6.83 24.76
N ILE A 584 16.06 5.89 23.88
CA ILE A 584 15.08 5.12 23.11
C ILE A 584 15.31 3.62 23.34
N MET A 585 14.26 2.91 23.74
CA MET A 585 14.26 1.46 23.87
C MET A 585 14.29 0.79 22.49
N SER A 586 15.18 -0.19 22.31
CA SER A 586 15.37 -0.92 21.06
C SER A 586 14.27 -1.93 20.73
N ASP A 587 14.36 -2.54 19.54
CA ASP A 587 13.60 -3.72 19.11
C ASP A 587 12.08 -3.53 19.03
N GLY A 588 11.60 -2.29 18.86
CA GLY A 588 10.18 -2.02 18.65
C GLY A 588 9.63 -2.52 17.31
N ASP A 589 10.48 -2.82 16.32
CA ASP A 589 10.08 -3.47 15.06
C ASP A 589 9.62 -4.91 15.28
N ASN A 590 10.06 -5.50 16.39
CA ASN A 590 9.84 -6.88 16.77
C ASN A 590 8.40 -7.11 17.28
N GLN A 591 7.48 -7.36 16.35
CA GLN A 591 6.05 -7.55 16.63
C GLN A 591 5.82 -8.60 17.73
N GLN A 592 6.56 -9.72 17.72
CA GLN A 592 6.35 -10.77 18.72
C GLN A 592 6.76 -10.34 20.13
N TRP A 593 7.73 -9.44 20.28
CA TRP A 593 8.08 -8.87 21.58
C TRP A 593 6.95 -7.96 22.05
N ASN A 594 6.45 -7.07 21.17
CA ASN A 594 5.34 -6.18 21.48
C ASN A 594 4.05 -6.94 21.88
N LEU A 595 3.76 -8.06 21.22
CA LEU A 595 2.56 -8.87 21.49
C LEU A 595 2.74 -9.90 22.61
N GLY A 596 3.97 -10.27 22.96
CA GLY A 596 4.19 -11.50 23.73
C GLY A 596 4.79 -11.30 25.12
N THR A 597 5.80 -10.42 25.24
CA THR A 597 6.68 -10.38 26.42
C THR A 597 7.13 -8.97 26.81
N ASN A 598 6.49 -7.92 26.30
CA ASN A 598 6.86 -6.53 26.59
C ASN A 598 5.88 -5.84 27.53
N TYR A 599 4.59 -5.79 27.17
CA TYR A 599 3.60 -4.94 27.81
C TYR A 599 3.43 -5.26 29.31
N GLY A 600 3.26 -6.55 29.64
CA GLY A 600 3.11 -7.01 31.01
C GLY A 600 4.43 -7.21 31.76
N SER A 601 5.57 -7.05 31.09
CA SER A 601 6.87 -7.40 31.66
C SER A 601 7.36 -6.37 32.68
N PRO A 602 7.68 -6.76 33.93
CA PRO A 602 8.22 -5.84 34.94
C PRO A 602 9.62 -5.34 34.59
N LYS A 603 10.27 -5.93 33.57
CA LYS A 603 11.57 -5.51 33.05
C LYS A 603 11.46 -4.29 32.13
N TRP A 604 10.37 -4.21 31.35
CA TRP A 604 10.22 -3.24 30.26
C TRP A 604 8.95 -2.40 30.43
N TYR A 605 8.00 -2.49 29.50
CA TYR A 605 6.84 -1.60 29.48
C TYR A 605 5.95 -1.74 30.72
N GLY A 606 5.86 -2.94 31.30
CA GLY A 606 5.15 -3.19 32.56
C GLY A 606 5.94 -2.85 33.84
N SER A 607 7.12 -2.22 33.72
CA SER A 607 7.97 -1.93 34.87
C SER A 607 7.37 -0.88 35.81
N PRO A 608 7.49 -1.02 37.14
CA PRO A 608 7.04 -0.01 38.10
C PRO A 608 7.82 1.32 38.02
N TYR A 609 8.94 1.36 37.28
CA TYR A 609 9.72 2.58 37.07
C TYR A 609 9.30 3.37 35.83
N ARG A 610 8.43 2.82 34.97
CA ARG A 610 7.89 3.56 33.83
C ARG A 610 7.15 4.80 34.35
N GLY A 611 7.37 5.95 33.70
CA GLY A 611 6.84 7.25 34.14
C GLY A 611 7.61 7.95 35.26
N LYS A 612 8.76 7.42 35.70
CA LYS A 612 9.68 8.14 36.64
C LYS A 612 10.71 9.01 35.93
N PHE A 613 10.83 8.88 34.61
CA PHE A 613 11.73 9.62 33.73
C PHE A 613 11.20 9.60 32.30
N ASN A 614 11.62 10.57 31.49
CA ASN A 614 11.26 10.62 30.06
C ASN A 614 11.92 9.45 29.32
N LEU A 615 11.15 8.73 28.50
CA LEU A 615 11.64 7.57 27.79
C LEU A 615 10.98 7.43 26.40
N GLY A 616 11.80 7.17 25.39
CA GLY A 616 11.36 6.79 24.07
C GLY A 616 11.09 5.29 23.98
N TRP A 617 9.97 4.94 23.37
CA TRP A 617 9.64 3.58 22.96
C TRP A 617 9.50 3.51 21.45
N SER A 618 9.80 2.37 20.86
CA SER A 618 9.42 2.09 19.48
C SER A 618 8.39 0.96 19.46
N ILE A 619 7.44 1.02 18.52
CA ILE A 619 6.32 0.07 18.42
C ILE A 619 6.03 -0.27 16.95
N SER A 620 5.88 -1.56 16.64
CA SER A 620 5.79 -2.02 15.25
C SER A 620 4.51 -1.50 14.58
N PRO A 621 4.59 -0.87 13.39
CA PRO A 621 3.39 -0.44 12.65
C PRO A 621 2.44 -1.57 12.32
N SER A 622 2.94 -2.81 12.27
CA SER A 622 2.14 -4.02 12.12
C SER A 622 1.05 -4.14 13.19
N LEU A 623 1.28 -3.69 14.44
CA LEU A 623 0.29 -3.73 15.52
C LEU A 623 -0.90 -2.82 15.22
N TYR A 624 -0.69 -1.63 14.66
CA TYR A 624 -1.79 -0.75 14.29
C TYR A 624 -2.76 -1.42 13.31
N TYR A 625 -2.25 -2.25 12.40
CA TYR A 625 -3.07 -2.92 11.40
C TYR A 625 -3.62 -4.28 11.88
N LEU A 626 -2.81 -5.08 12.55
CA LEU A 626 -3.08 -6.48 12.88
C LEU A 626 -3.42 -6.73 14.35
N ALA A 627 -3.24 -5.76 15.22
CA ALA A 627 -3.65 -5.81 16.62
C ALA A 627 -4.03 -4.41 17.13
N PRO A 628 -4.97 -3.69 16.48
CA PRO A 628 -5.26 -2.29 16.80
C PRO A 628 -5.71 -2.07 18.24
N THR A 629 -6.39 -3.05 18.87
CA THR A 629 -6.77 -2.96 20.28
C THR A 629 -5.55 -2.99 21.20
N VAL A 630 -4.52 -3.77 20.84
CA VAL A 630 -3.24 -3.83 21.55
C VAL A 630 -2.48 -2.51 21.37
N PHE A 631 -2.41 -1.99 20.15
CA PHE A 631 -1.77 -0.70 19.86
C PHE A 631 -2.40 0.44 20.67
N ASP A 632 -3.74 0.49 20.69
CA ASP A 632 -4.51 1.45 21.49
C ASP A 632 -4.21 1.32 22.99
N LEU A 633 -4.05 0.10 23.51
CA LEU A 633 -3.72 -0.13 24.91
C LEU A 633 -2.31 0.37 25.29
N TYR A 634 -1.31 0.22 24.42
CA TYR A 634 0.00 0.87 24.60
C TYR A 634 -0.13 2.40 24.68
N TYR A 635 -0.87 3.02 23.76
CA TYR A 635 -1.03 4.47 23.76
C TYR A 635 -1.81 4.99 24.97
N LYS A 636 -2.90 4.32 25.34
CA LYS A 636 -3.71 4.69 26.51
C LYS A 636 -2.91 4.60 27.81
N SER A 637 -2.10 3.55 27.94
CA SER A 637 -1.30 3.30 29.14
C SER A 637 0.01 4.09 29.21
N ALA A 638 0.40 4.82 28.15
CA ALA A 638 1.59 5.67 28.11
C ALA A 638 1.63 6.66 29.29
N SER A 639 2.78 6.78 29.96
CA SER A 639 2.98 7.77 31.03
C SER A 639 2.91 9.18 30.45
N TYR A 640 2.23 10.08 31.16
CA TYR A 640 2.11 11.48 30.79
C TYR A 640 2.02 12.39 32.02
N GLY A 641 2.63 13.57 31.95
CA GLY A 641 2.66 14.57 33.01
C GLY A 641 4.08 15.02 33.30
N ALA A 642 4.58 14.72 34.51
CA ALA A 642 5.93 15.11 34.92
C ALA A 642 7.03 14.40 34.11
N ASN A 643 6.78 13.16 33.72
CA ASN A 643 7.65 12.41 32.80
C ASN A 643 6.79 11.62 31.82
N ASN A 644 7.24 11.58 30.58
CA ASN A 644 6.43 11.10 29.47
C ASN A 644 7.09 9.91 28.79
N ASP A 645 6.26 8.91 28.43
CA ASP A 645 6.61 7.98 27.37
C ASP A 645 6.33 8.67 26.03
N TYR A 646 7.18 8.45 25.03
CA TYR A 646 6.95 8.93 23.67
C TYR A 646 7.30 7.84 22.65
N PHE A 647 6.43 7.64 21.66
CA PHE A 647 6.58 6.59 20.66
C PHE A 647 7.21 7.12 19.37
N VAL A 648 8.17 6.36 18.85
CA VAL A 648 8.79 6.58 17.54
C VAL A 648 8.57 5.36 16.65
N VAL A 649 8.55 5.56 15.33
CA VAL A 649 8.50 4.44 14.38
C VAL A 649 9.81 3.64 14.49
N PRO A 650 9.78 2.31 14.58
CA PRO A 650 10.98 1.49 14.72
C PRO A 650 11.76 1.32 13.39
N PRO A 651 12.98 0.77 13.46
CA PRO A 651 13.79 0.38 12.30
C PRO A 651 13.04 -0.50 11.29
N SER A 652 12.84 -0.10 10.02
CA SER A 652 13.12 1.22 9.44
C SER A 652 11.86 1.72 8.72
N GLY A 653 10.76 1.84 9.46
CA GLY A 653 9.45 2.28 8.95
C GLY A 653 8.34 1.23 9.14
N ASN A 654 7.56 0.98 8.07
CA ASN A 654 6.42 0.05 8.07
C ASN A 654 6.78 -1.41 8.41
N GLY A 655 8.05 -1.77 8.24
CA GLY A 655 8.67 -3.03 8.63
C GLY A 655 10.20 -2.88 8.62
N TYR A 656 10.91 -3.90 9.11
CA TYR A 656 12.35 -3.89 9.15
C TYR A 656 12.94 -4.08 7.75
N MET A 657 13.74 -3.10 7.33
CA MET A 657 14.45 -3.07 6.06
C MET A 657 15.68 -2.15 6.16
N TYR A 658 16.63 -2.29 5.24
CA TYR A 658 17.76 -1.38 5.10
C TYR A 658 17.50 -0.41 3.95
N PRO A 659 17.22 0.89 4.22
CA PRO A 659 16.86 1.85 3.18
C PRO A 659 17.87 1.93 2.02
N SER A 660 19.18 1.81 2.32
CA SER A 660 20.24 1.82 1.31
C SER A 660 20.22 0.61 0.36
N LYS A 661 19.66 -0.51 0.81
CA LYS A 661 19.54 -1.77 0.05
C LYS A 661 18.13 -1.99 -0.48
N PHE A 662 17.17 -1.13 -0.13
CA PHE A 662 15.79 -1.24 -0.56
C PHE A 662 15.67 -0.95 -2.07
N ASP A 663 14.77 -1.64 -2.78
CA ASP A 663 14.53 -1.35 -4.19
C ASP A 663 14.12 0.13 -4.37
N LYS A 664 14.97 0.89 -5.07
CA LYS A 664 14.83 2.33 -5.31
C LYS A 664 13.55 2.66 -6.06
N ASN A 665 13.05 1.77 -6.90
CA ASN A 665 11.81 1.96 -7.65
C ASN A 665 10.57 1.86 -6.74
N VAL A 666 10.72 1.16 -5.61
CA VAL A 666 9.65 0.88 -4.65
C VAL A 666 9.70 1.81 -3.45
N LEU A 667 10.88 2.32 -3.09
CA LEU A 667 11.10 3.13 -1.88
C LEU A 667 10.15 4.34 -1.76
N ASN A 668 9.84 5.03 -2.86
CA ASN A 668 8.87 6.14 -2.83
C ASN A 668 7.47 5.70 -2.38
N LYS A 669 7.03 4.50 -2.79
CA LYS A 669 5.76 3.93 -2.37
C LYS A 669 5.83 3.57 -0.89
N TYR A 670 6.90 2.91 -0.47
CA TYR A 670 7.14 2.57 0.94
C TYR A 670 7.07 3.81 1.84
N THR A 671 7.76 4.90 1.50
CA THR A 671 7.77 6.12 2.33
C THR A 671 6.46 6.89 2.27
N ASN A 672 5.67 6.77 1.19
CA ASN A 672 4.30 7.30 1.16
C ASN A 672 3.37 6.55 2.13
N ASP A 673 3.45 5.21 2.14
CA ASP A 673 2.66 4.39 3.03
C ASP A 673 3.06 4.64 4.49
N LEU A 674 4.37 4.81 4.75
CA LEU A 674 4.90 5.21 6.05
C LEU A 674 4.37 6.57 6.49
N ASN A 675 4.38 7.56 5.60
CA ASN A 675 3.87 8.90 5.89
C ASN A 675 2.38 8.89 6.26
N ASN A 676 1.58 8.02 5.63
CA ASN A 676 0.17 7.85 5.94
C ASN A 676 -0.03 7.13 7.28
N TYR A 677 0.75 6.08 7.55
CA TYR A 677 0.75 5.43 8.86
C TYR A 677 1.08 6.44 9.97
N MET A 678 2.19 7.17 9.84
CA MET A 678 2.64 8.17 10.82
C MET A 678 1.60 9.25 11.08
N LYS A 679 0.87 9.69 10.04
CA LYS A 679 -0.29 10.58 10.20
C LYS A 679 -1.37 9.97 11.10
N ASN A 680 -1.67 8.68 10.89
CA ASN A 680 -2.76 8.00 11.56
C ASN A 680 -2.43 7.65 13.01
N VAL A 681 -1.16 7.60 13.39
CA VAL A 681 -0.75 7.26 14.77
C VAL A 681 -0.06 8.42 15.50
N ASP A 682 0.08 9.59 14.85
CA ASP A 682 0.78 10.75 15.40
C ASP A 682 2.25 10.46 15.81
N GLU A 683 2.93 9.58 15.08
CA GLU A 683 4.37 9.35 15.23
C GLU A 683 5.12 10.24 14.25
N LYS A 684 5.99 11.11 14.76
CA LYS A 684 6.68 12.13 13.93
C LYS A 684 8.11 11.75 13.52
N TYR A 685 8.72 10.78 14.19
CA TYR A 685 10.13 10.42 14.01
C TYR A 685 10.28 8.93 13.73
N VAL A 686 11.28 8.60 12.92
CA VAL A 686 11.58 7.22 12.51
C VAL A 686 12.98 6.87 12.97
N THR A 687 13.12 5.77 13.68
CA THR A 687 14.40 5.14 13.93
C THR A 687 14.78 4.33 12.69
N ILE A 688 16.01 4.47 12.21
CA ILE A 688 16.53 3.80 11.02
C ILE A 688 17.75 2.98 11.43
N ILE A 689 17.75 1.69 11.12
CA ILE A 689 18.97 0.89 11.04
C ILE A 689 19.30 0.74 9.56
N ASP A 690 20.54 1.05 9.20
CA ASP A 690 21.02 0.90 7.83
C ASP A 690 22.52 0.62 7.77
N ASP A 691 23.02 0.28 6.59
CA ASP A 691 24.40 -0.10 6.32
C ASP A 691 25.21 1.11 5.83
N SER A 692 25.87 1.83 6.75
CA SER A 692 26.82 2.90 6.47
C SER A 692 26.27 4.04 5.59
N SER A 693 24.98 4.35 5.67
CA SER A 693 24.28 5.26 4.76
C SER A 693 24.03 6.66 5.35
N PHE A 694 24.50 6.96 6.56
CA PHE A 694 24.23 8.21 7.29
C PHE A 694 24.42 9.50 6.46
N ASN A 695 25.44 9.56 5.61
CA ASN A 695 25.76 10.74 4.79
C ASN A 695 25.02 10.77 3.43
N ASN A 696 24.09 9.84 3.16
CA ASN A 696 23.41 9.71 1.88
C ASN A 696 22.14 10.57 1.81
N ASN A 697 22.28 11.89 1.66
CA ASN A 697 21.12 12.79 1.67
C ASN A 697 20.09 12.46 0.57
N LYS A 698 20.51 11.98 -0.61
CA LYS A 698 19.57 11.58 -1.67
C LYS A 698 18.64 10.43 -1.25
N LEU A 699 19.12 9.56 -0.37
CA LEU A 699 18.30 8.50 0.25
C LEU A 699 17.36 9.11 1.30
N TRP A 700 17.90 9.97 2.17
CA TRP A 700 17.13 10.59 3.24
C TRP A 700 16.05 11.54 2.75
N ASP A 701 16.27 12.22 1.62
CA ASP A 701 15.26 13.05 0.96
C ASP A 701 13.97 12.25 0.72
N LYS A 702 14.05 10.93 0.45
CA LYS A 702 12.87 10.07 0.25
C LYS A 702 11.99 9.93 1.48
N PHE A 703 12.55 10.12 2.67
CA PHE A 703 11.85 10.11 3.94
C PHE A 703 11.49 11.54 4.37
N THR A 704 12.45 12.46 4.36
CA THR A 704 12.28 13.82 4.86
C THR A 704 11.43 14.70 3.93
N ASP A 705 11.23 14.34 2.65
CA ASP A 705 10.24 14.98 1.76
C ASP A 705 8.80 14.80 2.28
N LYS A 706 8.56 13.81 3.16
CA LYS A 706 7.22 13.45 3.62
C LYS A 706 6.78 14.36 4.76
N SER A 707 5.55 14.89 4.69
CA SER A 707 5.06 15.92 5.60
C SER A 707 4.96 15.48 7.06
N ASN A 708 4.74 14.19 7.32
CA ASN A 708 4.57 13.65 8.68
C ASN A 708 5.86 13.04 9.26
N ILE A 709 6.92 12.93 8.46
CA ILE A 709 8.25 12.54 8.91
C ILE A 709 9.02 13.80 9.23
N GLN A 710 9.24 14.11 10.51
CA GLN A 710 9.90 15.34 10.97
C GLN A 710 11.39 15.18 11.25
N GLY A 711 11.91 13.96 11.23
CA GLY A 711 13.33 13.68 11.45
C GLY A 711 13.59 12.18 11.62
N LEU A 712 14.88 11.81 11.61
CA LEU A 712 15.32 10.42 11.67
C LEU A 712 16.31 10.22 12.83
N PHE A 713 16.12 9.17 13.62
CA PHE A 713 17.13 8.66 14.55
C PHE A 713 17.93 7.57 13.82
N TYR A 714 19.22 7.79 13.56
CA TYR A 714 20.02 6.89 12.75
C TYR A 714 20.90 5.97 13.61
N LEU A 715 20.88 4.69 13.27
CA LEU A 715 21.67 3.61 13.86
C LEU A 715 22.45 2.92 12.73
N ASP A 716 23.76 2.80 12.89
CA ASP A 716 24.59 2.05 11.93
C ASP A 716 24.55 0.56 12.24
N TYR A 717 24.38 -0.29 11.22
CA TYR A 717 24.25 -1.73 11.43
C TYR A 717 25.50 -2.36 12.08
N HIS A 718 26.71 -1.94 11.68
CA HIS A 718 27.95 -2.52 12.19
C HIS A 718 28.17 -2.21 13.67
N ARG A 719 27.82 -0.99 14.08
CA ARG A 719 27.83 -0.56 15.47
C ARG A 719 26.90 0.65 15.60
N GLN A 720 25.84 0.56 16.39
CA GLN A 720 24.75 1.52 16.32
C GLN A 720 25.14 2.99 16.59
N ASP A 721 26.20 3.24 17.36
CA ASP A 721 26.77 4.55 17.68
C ASP A 721 27.98 4.97 16.80
N ASN A 722 28.20 4.32 15.66
CA ASN A 722 29.39 4.52 14.80
C ASN A 722 29.60 5.97 14.30
N TYR A 723 28.54 6.80 14.33
CA TYR A 723 28.60 8.20 13.91
C TYR A 723 28.71 9.19 15.07
N HIS A 724 28.83 8.71 16.31
CA HIS A 724 29.18 9.49 17.50
C HIS A 724 28.30 10.73 17.72
N GLY A 725 27.00 10.63 17.46
CA GLY A 725 26.06 11.72 17.70
C GLY A 725 26.06 12.84 16.66
N LYS A 726 26.72 12.65 15.51
CA LYS A 726 26.62 13.57 14.38
C LYS A 726 25.16 13.80 14.00
N ILE A 727 24.85 15.06 13.67
CA ILE A 727 23.55 15.47 13.15
C ILE A 727 23.73 15.90 11.69
N ASN A 728 23.02 15.21 10.80
CA ASN A 728 22.93 15.54 9.38
C ASN A 728 21.54 16.14 9.09
N TRP A 729 21.37 16.79 7.93
CA TRP A 729 20.14 17.48 7.56
C TRP A 729 19.71 17.13 6.14
N SER A 730 18.41 16.92 5.97
CA SER A 730 17.78 16.71 4.67
C SER A 730 16.38 17.34 4.72
N ASN A 731 16.04 18.17 3.74
CA ASN A 731 14.78 18.94 3.69
C ASN A 731 14.44 19.69 5.00
N ASN A 732 15.45 20.34 5.60
CA ASN A 732 15.35 21.06 6.89
C ASN A 732 14.83 20.19 8.05
N LYS A 733 15.12 18.88 8.01
CA LYS A 733 14.77 17.93 9.07
C LYS A 733 16.03 17.23 9.57
N PRO A 734 16.20 17.10 10.90
CA PRO A 734 17.39 16.52 11.48
C PRO A 734 17.43 15.00 11.30
N ILE A 735 18.64 14.50 11.08
CA ILE A 735 19.02 13.09 11.09
C ILE A 735 20.05 12.94 12.20
N ALA A 736 19.60 12.58 13.39
CA ALA A 736 20.43 12.46 14.57
C ALA A 736 20.96 11.03 14.69
N SER A 737 22.27 10.85 14.54
CA SER A 737 22.87 9.54 14.79
C SER A 737 22.94 9.23 16.28
N CYS A 738 22.89 7.93 16.63
CA CYS A 738 23.14 7.48 17.98
C CYS A 738 24.55 7.87 18.43
N ARG A 739 24.66 8.35 19.66
CA ARG A 739 25.94 8.79 20.24
C ARG A 739 26.51 7.80 21.23
N ASP A 740 25.65 7.20 22.03
CA ASP A 740 26.03 6.26 23.07
C ASP A 740 25.03 5.10 23.14
N LEU A 741 25.45 4.00 23.74
CA LEU A 741 24.65 2.79 23.89
C LEU A 741 24.50 2.46 25.37
N LEU A 742 23.33 1.92 25.74
CA LEU A 742 23.21 1.19 26.99
C LEU A 742 23.08 -0.29 26.63
N TRP A 743 24.22 -0.98 26.56
CA TRP A 743 24.32 -2.33 26.02
C TRP A 743 25.49 -3.09 26.65
N ASN A 744 25.20 -4.25 27.27
CA ASN A 744 26.25 -5.11 27.84
C ASN A 744 27.35 -5.45 26.83
N ASN A 745 28.60 -5.45 27.31
CA ASN A 745 29.81 -5.73 26.52
C ASN A 745 30.14 -4.67 25.44
N ILE A 746 29.40 -3.56 25.38
CA ILE A 746 29.72 -2.42 24.51
C ILE A 746 29.92 -1.18 25.37
N GLU A 747 28.92 -0.83 26.19
CA GLU A 747 28.96 0.32 27.09
C GLU A 747 28.09 0.06 28.33
N SER A 748 28.74 0.10 29.49
CA SER A 748 28.11 -0.12 30.80
C SER A 748 27.39 1.13 31.31
N GLU A 749 26.59 0.98 32.38
CA GLU A 749 25.92 2.08 33.05
C GLU A 749 26.91 3.15 33.53
N ASP A 750 28.03 2.73 34.12
CA ASP A 750 29.02 3.62 34.70
C ASP A 750 29.86 4.32 33.62
N GLU A 751 30.18 3.62 32.53
CA GLU A 751 30.84 4.22 31.36
C GLU A 751 29.95 5.25 30.68
N LEU A 752 28.67 4.97 30.48
CA LEU A 752 27.72 5.91 29.89
C LEU A 752 27.59 7.19 30.73
N VAL A 753 27.41 7.03 32.05
CA VAL A 753 27.35 8.16 32.99
C VAL A 753 28.64 8.98 32.95
N LYS A 754 29.79 8.31 32.92
CA LYS A 754 31.10 8.96 32.82
C LYS A 754 31.25 9.74 31.51
N ASN A 755 30.97 9.11 30.38
CA ASN A 755 31.11 9.69 29.04
C ASN A 755 30.29 10.98 28.88
N ILE A 756 29.03 10.97 29.32
CA ILE A 756 28.17 12.15 29.26
C ILE A 756 28.68 13.26 30.19
N ASN A 757 29.10 12.92 31.42
CA ASN A 757 29.64 13.91 32.36
C ASN A 757 30.97 14.51 31.90
N GLU A 758 31.83 13.74 31.22
CA GLU A 758 33.07 14.23 30.64
C GLU A 758 32.81 15.25 29.51
N ARG A 759 31.82 15.01 28.65
CA ARG A 759 31.36 15.97 27.62
C ARG A 759 30.82 17.26 28.22
N VAL A 760 30.01 17.14 29.27
CA VAL A 760 29.52 18.31 30.00
C VAL A 760 30.69 19.10 30.60
N SER A 761 31.70 18.41 31.15
CA SER A 761 32.89 19.01 31.75
C SER A 761 33.82 19.64 30.70
N SER A 762 33.84 19.14 29.48
CA SER A 762 34.57 19.73 28.34
C SER A 762 33.84 20.91 27.69
N GLY A 763 32.63 21.24 28.16
CA GLY A 763 31.88 22.41 27.72
C GLY A 763 30.78 22.14 26.67
N GLU A 764 30.46 20.88 26.36
CA GLU A 764 29.38 20.50 25.44
C GLU A 764 27.98 20.76 26.06
N THR A 765 27.68 22.02 26.32
CA THR A 765 26.45 22.50 27.01
C THR A 765 25.79 23.68 26.29
N ASN A 766 26.42 24.19 25.23
CA ASN A 766 25.84 25.20 24.36
C ASN A 766 24.78 24.57 23.46
N ILE A 767 23.51 24.91 23.66
CA ILE A 767 22.37 24.32 22.92
C ILE A 767 22.38 24.58 21.40
N HIS A 768 23.22 25.50 20.93
CA HIS A 768 23.42 25.75 19.50
C HIS A 768 24.50 24.84 18.87
N ASP A 769 25.28 24.15 19.69
CA ASP A 769 26.28 23.17 19.25
C ASP A 769 25.62 21.78 19.18
N PRO A 770 25.68 21.07 18.04
CA PRO A 770 25.16 19.70 17.92
C PRO A 770 25.81 18.73 18.93
N ASN A 771 27.02 19.00 19.42
CA ASN A 771 27.67 18.18 20.44
C ASN A 771 27.00 18.29 21.82
N SER A 772 26.10 19.23 22.06
CA SER A 772 25.36 19.32 23.33
C SER A 772 24.13 18.39 23.39
N TYR A 773 24.03 17.45 22.46
CA TYR A 773 22.92 16.51 22.33
C TYR A 773 23.45 15.08 22.30
N THR A 774 22.87 14.21 23.13
CA THR A 774 23.15 12.77 23.15
C THR A 774 21.86 11.98 22.97
N PHE A 775 21.80 11.20 21.89
CA PHE A 775 20.84 10.13 21.72
C PHE A 775 21.48 8.81 22.21
N VAL A 776 20.88 8.22 23.24
CA VAL A 776 21.24 6.90 23.77
C VAL A 776 20.24 5.85 23.31
N TYR A 777 20.74 4.77 22.71
CA TYR A 777 19.91 3.61 22.35
C TYR A 777 20.08 2.48 23.36
N VAL A 778 18.98 1.94 23.86
CA VAL A 778 18.96 0.99 24.99
C VAL A 778 18.62 -0.41 24.48
N HIS A 779 19.58 -1.33 24.60
CA HIS A 779 19.42 -2.69 24.12
C HIS A 779 18.60 -3.56 25.07
N VAL A 780 17.35 -3.83 24.68
CA VAL A 780 16.33 -4.44 25.55
C VAL A 780 16.68 -5.86 26.02
N TRP A 781 17.46 -6.62 25.25
CA TRP A 781 17.84 -7.98 25.62
C TRP A 781 18.93 -8.04 26.70
N SER A 782 19.65 -6.94 26.90
CA SER A 782 20.70 -6.87 27.92
C SER A 782 20.39 -5.91 29.08
N LYS A 783 19.41 -5.02 28.91
CA LYS A 783 19.08 -3.95 29.84
C LYS A 783 17.58 -3.87 30.09
N ASN A 784 17.22 -3.47 31.31
CA ASN A 784 15.84 -3.25 31.76
C ASN A 784 15.69 -1.86 32.37
N LEU A 785 14.47 -1.49 32.79
CA LEU A 785 14.20 -0.15 33.33
C LEU A 785 14.93 0.16 34.66
N ASN A 786 15.41 -0.84 35.41
CA ASN A 786 16.31 -0.57 36.55
C ASN A 786 17.64 0.02 36.07
N ASN A 787 18.21 -0.52 34.99
CA ASN A 787 19.47 -0.05 34.43
C ASN A 787 19.31 1.39 33.93
N VAL A 788 18.24 1.65 33.17
CA VAL A 788 17.90 2.99 32.66
C VAL A 788 17.70 3.97 33.82
N LYS A 789 16.93 3.57 34.85
CA LYS A 789 16.73 4.39 36.04
C LYS A 789 18.04 4.73 36.74
N ARG A 790 18.92 3.75 36.96
CA ARG A 790 20.23 3.96 37.59
C ARG A 790 21.03 5.01 36.83
N VAL A 791 21.15 4.87 35.50
CA VAL A 791 21.87 5.83 34.66
C VAL A 791 21.26 7.23 34.78
N ILE A 792 19.94 7.34 34.64
CA ILE A 792 19.23 8.63 34.69
C ILE A 792 19.38 9.30 36.07
N ASP A 793 19.26 8.55 37.16
CA ASP A 793 19.42 9.10 38.51
C ASP A 793 20.84 9.62 38.75
N GLU A 794 21.86 8.91 38.25
CA GLU A 794 23.26 9.38 38.32
C GLU A 794 23.50 10.62 37.44
N LEU A 795 22.97 10.64 36.21
CA LEU A 795 23.08 11.80 35.32
C LEU A 795 22.39 13.04 35.90
N LYS A 796 21.24 12.88 36.56
CA LYS A 796 20.50 13.98 37.21
C LYS A 796 21.26 14.65 38.36
N LYS A 797 22.31 14.02 38.90
CA LYS A 797 23.21 14.66 39.87
C LYS A 797 24.01 15.80 39.25
N ASN A 798 24.23 15.77 37.92
CA ASN A 798 24.83 16.87 37.19
C ASN A 798 23.74 17.87 36.78
N PRO A 799 23.74 19.09 37.34
CA PRO A 799 22.69 20.06 37.06
C PRO A 799 22.74 20.59 35.63
N LYS A 800 23.72 20.25 34.79
CA LYS A 800 23.75 20.64 33.37
C LYS A 800 23.19 19.56 32.44
N VAL A 801 22.86 18.37 32.93
CA VAL A 801 22.27 17.31 32.09
C VAL A 801 20.75 17.35 32.18
N GLU A 802 20.08 17.36 31.03
CA GLU A 802 18.62 17.39 30.93
C GLU A 802 18.10 16.15 30.19
N ILE A 803 17.29 15.34 30.86
CA ILE A 803 16.70 14.13 30.28
C ILE A 803 15.35 14.48 29.67
N VAL A 804 15.23 14.33 28.36
CA VAL A 804 14.07 14.74 27.56
C VAL A 804 13.50 13.58 26.76
N THR A 805 12.26 13.72 26.25
CA THR A 805 11.69 12.76 25.31
C THR A 805 12.37 12.88 23.94
N PRO A 806 12.27 11.86 23.07
CA PRO A 806 12.71 11.94 21.68
C PRO A 806 12.09 13.12 20.90
N GLU A 807 10.82 13.46 21.17
CA GLU A 807 10.16 14.63 20.56
C GLU A 807 10.87 15.92 20.91
N THR A 808 10.98 16.20 22.21
CA THR A 808 11.63 17.40 22.70
C THR A 808 13.09 17.49 22.26
N PHE A 809 13.80 16.35 22.24
CA PHE A 809 15.17 16.27 21.74
C PHE A 809 15.29 16.76 20.29
N MET A 810 14.44 16.24 19.39
CA MET A 810 14.43 16.62 17.98
C MET A 810 13.94 18.05 17.75
N GLU A 811 12.95 18.51 18.52
CA GLU A 811 12.48 19.91 18.45
C GLU A 811 13.57 20.90 18.87
N LEU A 812 14.33 20.60 19.92
CA LEU A 812 15.44 21.42 20.37
C LEU A 812 16.56 21.48 19.32
N ILE A 813 16.92 20.35 18.71
CA ILE A 813 17.87 20.31 17.60
C ILE A 813 17.37 21.18 16.44
N ASN A 814 16.13 20.96 16.00
CA ASN A 814 15.53 21.68 14.88
C ASN A 814 15.48 23.20 15.10
N LYS A 815 15.22 23.62 16.35
CA LYS A 815 15.09 25.02 16.72
C LYS A 815 16.45 25.73 16.93
N ASN A 816 17.42 25.04 17.54
CA ASN A 816 18.61 25.70 18.08
C ASN A 816 19.87 25.44 17.25
N VAL A 817 19.98 24.31 16.56
CA VAL A 817 21.17 23.95 15.79
C VAL A 817 21.06 24.51 14.37
N LYS A 818 22.04 25.30 13.96
CA LYS A 818 22.07 25.95 12.64
C LYS A 818 22.25 24.90 11.53
N HIS A 819 21.47 25.02 10.45
CA HIS A 819 21.48 24.12 9.31
C HIS A 819 21.15 24.84 7.99
#